data_AF-T1H9D3-F1
#
_entry.id   AF-T1H9D3-F1
#
_cell.length_a   1.000
_cell.length_b   1.000
_cell.length_c   1.000
_cell.angle_alpha   90.00
_cell.angle_beta   90.00
_cell.angle_gamma   90.00
#
_symmetry.space_group_name_H-M   'P 1'
#
loop_
_entity.id
_entity.type
_entity.pdbx_description
1 polymer ?
#
loop_
_entity_poly.entity_id
_entity_poly.type
_entity_poly.pdbx_seq_one_letter_code
_entity_poly.pdbx_strand_id
1 'polypeptide(L)'
;MSMNVSDLRMDCHLGEKCYRKKKQHFYERRHRHLEKLLEEYQDLNIPTTFIAKLSHQTLREQLKFLQEIRSDCTTVEDSLQNIGKSSPVSLSPNKKLTGSPMSSSKNNDKSSSNEQICSYGEKCYRKNPKHFETFSHPHLNDLIKIMGDKEISIPPDHKTEISLETLKLQLSFLRRNEVSEDSEDHIQPSSSSSRSSRCKHPEEASCKVYATSKNEAQAQGYRVVVLDRVKNPILNKLMAAAPYNFFLTTISDSPQTHNEMLSLTFAELVDPNLGQLESSLQINFMVQFGWLLAQYHIMGHRNKPMTLLYGDVDMELDRFKHFLTPVKVKPPSSFGSHHSKMMVFSYTDDSIRIVVCTANLVESDWDNRTQGLWISPRCSVLPKKSDTMAGDSPTNFKRDLIKYLSAYKLPELVPWVKKLQNVDMSAVRVFFISSVPGTHHSPAGHLKHDFGHPSLAKLLNEHIDISDNNSYPVIAQCSSIGSLGPKPESWLLSDMLSTFTSGKRHGVYSKPSFRFIYPSFENISSSYDGLLGGGCLPYSRKTHQRQEWVTSFMCQWISDHRHRTRAPPHIKTYCRVSPDCSKLSYFVLTSANMSKAAWGVLSKSGSLNILSYEAGVLFLPQFMIDRDYFPLTEELADENAPVFPMPYDLPPTSFAYSDIPWFIENIM
;
A
#
# COMPACT_ATOMS: atom_id res chain seq x y z
N MET A 1 -31.81 -38.17 -38.99
CA MET A 1 -31.23 -37.53 -37.78
C MET A 1 -30.30 -36.44 -38.26
N SER A 2 -30.70 -35.17 -38.12
CA SER A 2 -29.78 -34.03 -38.28
C SER A 2 -28.97 -33.87 -36.99
N MET A 3 -27.65 -33.77 -37.10
CA MET A 3 -26.79 -33.39 -35.98
C MET A 3 -26.82 -31.87 -35.80
N ASN A 4 -27.04 -31.41 -34.57
CA ASN A 4 -27.06 -29.99 -34.27
C ASN A 4 -25.62 -29.46 -34.15
N VAL A 5 -25.31 -28.30 -34.76
CA VAL A 5 -23.95 -27.73 -34.82
C VAL A 5 -23.38 -27.44 -33.42
N SER A 6 -24.26 -27.28 -32.42
CA SER A 6 -23.91 -27.11 -31.00
C SER A 6 -23.07 -28.25 -30.41
N ASP A 7 -23.17 -29.49 -30.94
CA ASP A 7 -22.52 -30.69 -30.39
C ASP A 7 -21.06 -30.89 -30.88
N LEU A 8 -20.56 -30.08 -31.82
CA LEU A 8 -19.18 -30.16 -32.33
C LEU A 8 -18.17 -29.32 -31.50
N ARG A 9 -18.64 -28.51 -30.54
CA ARG A 9 -17.79 -27.63 -29.71
C ARG A 9 -17.28 -28.36 -28.47
N MET A 10 -15.98 -28.30 -28.20
CA MET A 10 -15.42 -28.79 -26.93
C MET A 10 -15.87 -27.91 -25.75
N ASP A 11 -16.15 -28.53 -24.60
CA ASP A 11 -16.51 -27.82 -23.37
C ASP A 11 -15.39 -26.87 -22.90
N CYS A 12 -15.79 -25.76 -22.29
CA CYS A 12 -14.85 -24.81 -21.71
C CYS A 12 -14.26 -25.35 -20.40
N HIS A 13 -12.93 -25.44 -20.34
CA HIS A 13 -12.17 -25.93 -19.17
C HIS A 13 -12.41 -25.11 -17.88
N LEU A 14 -12.93 -23.88 -17.98
CA LEU A 14 -13.29 -23.05 -16.82
C LEU A 14 -14.71 -23.31 -16.28
N GLY A 15 -15.59 -23.97 -17.07
CA GLY A 15 -16.97 -24.25 -16.69
C GLY A 15 -17.69 -23.04 -16.09
N GLU A 16 -18.39 -23.26 -14.98
CA GLU A 16 -19.14 -22.26 -14.20
C GLU A 16 -18.29 -21.11 -13.63
N LYS A 17 -16.96 -21.17 -13.74
CA LYS A 17 -16.03 -20.10 -13.35
C LYS A 17 -15.54 -19.27 -14.55
N CYS A 18 -16.06 -19.51 -15.76
CA CYS A 18 -15.63 -18.78 -16.94
C CYS A 18 -16.12 -17.33 -16.91
N TYR A 19 -15.22 -16.36 -16.79
CA TYR A 19 -15.53 -14.92 -16.78
C TYR A 19 -15.37 -14.24 -18.16
N ARG A 20 -15.23 -15.02 -19.25
CA ARG A 20 -15.01 -14.48 -20.60
C ARG A 20 -16.27 -13.76 -21.10
N LYS A 21 -16.10 -12.54 -21.65
CA LYS A 21 -17.16 -11.68 -22.20
C LYS A 21 -16.98 -11.35 -23.69
N LYS A 22 -16.49 -12.31 -24.48
CA LYS A 22 -16.28 -12.15 -25.94
C LYS A 22 -17.12 -13.19 -26.69
N LYS A 23 -18.03 -12.76 -27.58
CA LYS A 23 -18.93 -13.65 -28.34
C LYS A 23 -18.18 -14.80 -29.04
N GLN A 24 -17.02 -14.51 -29.63
CA GLN A 24 -16.11 -15.49 -30.25
C GLN A 24 -15.81 -16.72 -29.35
N HIS A 25 -15.60 -16.51 -28.05
CA HIS A 25 -15.33 -17.62 -27.11
C HIS A 25 -16.49 -18.62 -27.02
N PHE A 26 -17.73 -18.16 -27.18
CA PHE A 26 -18.93 -18.98 -27.10
C PHE A 26 -19.25 -19.71 -28.43
N TYR A 27 -18.73 -19.21 -29.57
CA TYR A 27 -18.69 -20.01 -30.81
C TYR A 27 -17.65 -21.13 -30.72
N GLU A 28 -16.49 -20.88 -30.09
CA GLU A 28 -15.38 -21.85 -30.01
C GLU A 28 -15.54 -22.89 -28.89
N ARG A 29 -16.20 -22.55 -27.78
CA ARG A 29 -16.28 -23.39 -26.58
C ARG A 29 -17.71 -23.55 -26.07
N ARG A 30 -18.08 -24.78 -25.73
CA ARG A 30 -19.40 -25.12 -25.16
C ARG A 30 -19.46 -24.82 -23.67
N HIS A 31 -20.63 -24.37 -23.21
CA HIS A 31 -20.92 -24.04 -21.82
C HIS A 31 -22.23 -24.69 -21.37
N ARG A 32 -22.22 -26.01 -21.15
CA ARG A 32 -23.45 -26.79 -20.82
C ARG A 32 -24.23 -26.24 -19.62
N HIS A 33 -23.54 -25.68 -18.63
CA HIS A 33 -24.18 -25.08 -17.46
C HIS A 33 -25.01 -23.83 -17.84
N LEU A 34 -24.54 -23.01 -18.79
CA LEU A 34 -25.28 -21.87 -19.32
C LEU A 34 -26.38 -22.33 -20.30
N GLU A 35 -26.14 -23.36 -21.11
CA GLU A 35 -27.17 -23.92 -22.01
C GLU A 35 -28.38 -24.42 -21.21
N LYS A 36 -28.15 -25.14 -20.11
CA LYS A 36 -29.20 -25.54 -19.15
C LYS A 36 -29.88 -24.35 -18.48
N LEU A 37 -29.11 -23.38 -17.99
CA LEU A 37 -29.68 -22.19 -17.34
C LEU A 37 -30.53 -21.36 -18.31
N LEU A 38 -30.20 -21.38 -19.61
CA LEU A 38 -30.98 -20.71 -20.65
C LEU A 38 -32.28 -21.47 -20.99
N GLU A 39 -32.30 -22.79 -20.85
CA GLU A 39 -33.53 -23.59 -21.00
C GLU A 39 -34.48 -23.38 -19.81
N GLU A 40 -33.93 -23.18 -18.61
CA GLU A 40 -34.66 -22.92 -17.36
C GLU A 40 -35.16 -21.46 -17.24
N TYR A 41 -34.37 -20.48 -17.72
CA TYR A 41 -34.69 -19.04 -17.65
C TYR A 41 -34.61 -18.38 -19.04
N GLN A 42 -35.54 -18.75 -19.93
CA GLN A 42 -35.52 -18.39 -21.36
C GLN A 42 -35.45 -16.87 -21.64
N ASP A 43 -36.04 -16.04 -20.77
CA ASP A 43 -36.06 -14.57 -20.88
C ASP A 43 -34.90 -13.85 -20.16
N LEU A 44 -33.84 -14.57 -19.75
CA LEU A 44 -32.72 -14.03 -18.94
C LEU A 44 -33.12 -13.48 -17.54
N ASN A 45 -34.37 -13.68 -17.14
CA ASN A 45 -34.95 -13.29 -15.87
C ASN A 45 -34.52 -14.22 -14.73
N ILE A 46 -33.20 -14.36 -14.55
CA ILE A 46 -32.59 -15.09 -13.43
C ILE A 46 -33.00 -14.39 -12.12
N PRO A 47 -33.64 -15.09 -11.16
CA PRO A 47 -34.01 -14.54 -9.87
C PRO A 47 -32.80 -14.01 -9.09
N THR A 48 -32.99 -12.97 -8.29
CA THR A 48 -31.96 -12.41 -7.40
C THR A 48 -31.57 -13.37 -6.26
N THR A 49 -32.35 -14.43 -6.04
CA THR A 49 -32.08 -15.53 -5.10
C THR A 49 -31.20 -16.64 -5.69
N PHE A 50 -30.94 -16.65 -7.00
CA PHE A 50 -30.09 -17.65 -7.63
C PHE A 50 -28.61 -17.38 -7.30
N ILE A 51 -27.96 -18.30 -6.58
CA ILE A 51 -26.57 -18.14 -6.12
C ILE A 51 -25.60 -18.45 -7.27
N ALA A 52 -25.32 -17.44 -8.10
CA ALA A 52 -24.35 -17.53 -9.18
C ALA A 52 -22.89 -17.48 -8.67
N LYS A 53 -22.01 -18.28 -9.28
CA LYS A 53 -20.53 -18.24 -9.04
C LYS A 53 -19.83 -17.04 -9.73
N LEU A 54 -20.59 -16.23 -10.46
CA LEU A 54 -20.20 -15.04 -11.20
C LEU A 54 -21.25 -13.95 -10.96
N SER A 55 -20.93 -12.68 -11.21
CA SER A 55 -21.93 -11.61 -11.08
C SER A 55 -23.12 -11.83 -12.03
N HIS A 56 -24.35 -11.58 -11.56
CA HIS A 56 -25.57 -11.75 -12.38
C HIS A 56 -25.51 -10.98 -13.72
N GLN A 57 -24.82 -9.84 -13.76
CA GLN A 57 -24.57 -9.11 -15.01
C GLN A 57 -23.71 -9.93 -15.99
N THR A 58 -22.59 -10.49 -15.52
CA THR A 58 -21.71 -11.34 -16.35
C THR A 58 -22.48 -12.57 -16.83
N LEU A 59 -23.26 -13.21 -15.96
CA LEU A 59 -24.07 -14.36 -16.30
C LEU A 59 -25.11 -14.03 -17.39
N ARG A 60 -25.84 -12.91 -17.27
CA ARG A 60 -26.79 -12.43 -18.29
C ARG A 60 -26.10 -12.08 -19.62
N GLU A 61 -24.94 -11.43 -19.60
CA GLU A 61 -24.17 -11.11 -20.81
C GLU A 61 -23.71 -12.38 -21.54
N GLN A 62 -23.29 -13.43 -20.81
CA GLN A 62 -22.87 -14.70 -21.40
C GLN A 62 -24.04 -15.49 -22.00
N LEU A 63 -25.20 -15.45 -21.33
CA LEU A 63 -26.43 -16.06 -21.83
C LEU A 63 -26.97 -15.35 -23.07
N LYS A 64 -26.83 -14.01 -23.17
CA LYS A 64 -27.12 -13.26 -24.40
C LYS A 64 -26.28 -13.75 -25.57
N PHE A 65 -24.98 -13.93 -25.40
CA PHE A 65 -24.13 -14.49 -26.46
C PHE A 65 -24.60 -15.90 -26.89
N LEU A 66 -25.09 -16.73 -25.97
CA LEU A 66 -25.63 -18.05 -26.30
C LEU A 66 -27.01 -18.00 -26.96
N GLN A 67 -27.89 -17.06 -26.60
CA GLN A 67 -29.12 -16.80 -27.33
C GLN A 67 -28.83 -16.36 -28.76
N GLU A 68 -27.93 -15.38 -28.95
CA GLU A 68 -27.52 -14.92 -30.28
C GLU A 68 -26.95 -16.08 -31.12
N ILE A 69 -26.11 -16.94 -30.54
CA ILE A 69 -25.55 -18.10 -31.26
C ILE A 69 -26.64 -19.13 -31.63
N ARG A 70 -27.66 -19.33 -30.79
CA ARG A 70 -28.83 -20.17 -31.13
C ARG A 70 -29.62 -19.56 -32.29
N SER A 71 -29.88 -18.24 -32.25
CA SER A 71 -30.56 -17.50 -33.33
C SER A 71 -29.76 -17.47 -34.65
N ASP A 72 -28.44 -17.34 -34.57
CA ASP A 72 -27.52 -17.35 -35.71
C ASP A 72 -27.46 -18.74 -36.39
N CYS A 73 -27.87 -19.82 -35.70
CA CYS A 73 -27.98 -21.15 -36.29
C CYS A 73 -29.33 -21.36 -37.00
N THR A 74 -30.43 -20.89 -36.42
CA THR A 74 -31.77 -20.98 -37.04
C THR A 74 -31.88 -20.18 -38.34
N THR A 75 -31.20 -19.02 -38.43
CA THR A 75 -31.25 -18.19 -39.65
C THR A 75 -30.51 -18.81 -40.84
N VAL A 76 -29.59 -19.76 -40.63
CA VAL A 76 -28.89 -20.49 -41.71
C VAL A 76 -29.82 -21.51 -42.38
N GLU A 77 -30.72 -22.14 -41.62
CA GLU A 77 -31.73 -23.07 -42.15
C GLU A 77 -32.80 -22.31 -42.98
N ASP A 78 -33.23 -21.12 -42.53
CA ASP A 78 -34.15 -20.26 -43.28
C ASP A 78 -33.51 -19.61 -44.53
N SER A 79 -32.23 -19.25 -44.46
CA SER A 79 -31.52 -18.56 -45.56
C SER A 79 -31.30 -19.44 -46.81
N LEU A 80 -31.44 -20.77 -46.70
CA LEU A 80 -31.39 -21.68 -47.84
C LEU A 80 -32.66 -21.69 -48.70
N GLN A 81 -33.74 -21.01 -48.28
CA GLN A 81 -35.02 -20.99 -49.00
C GLN A 81 -35.30 -19.73 -49.84
N ASN A 82 -34.51 -18.65 -49.69
CA ASN A 82 -34.82 -17.34 -50.31
C ASN A 82 -33.65 -16.68 -51.06
N ILE A 83 -33.05 -17.39 -52.02
CA ILE A 83 -32.11 -16.81 -52.98
C ILE A 83 -32.82 -16.52 -54.31
N GLY A 84 -33.09 -15.25 -54.62
CA GLY A 84 -33.63 -14.89 -55.93
C GLY A 84 -34.05 -13.44 -56.16
N LYS A 85 -33.08 -12.51 -56.30
CA LYS A 85 -32.99 -11.50 -57.41
C LYS A 85 -31.89 -10.43 -57.19
N SER A 86 -31.13 -10.22 -58.26
CA SER A 86 -30.20 -9.12 -58.64
C SER A 86 -30.72 -7.68 -58.38
N SER A 87 -29.97 -6.55 -58.38
CA SER A 87 -28.61 -6.18 -58.87
C SER A 87 -28.13 -4.80 -58.27
N PRO A 88 -26.94 -4.21 -58.59
CA PRO A 88 -26.17 -3.29 -57.69
C PRO A 88 -25.95 -1.82 -58.19
N VAL A 89 -24.86 -1.12 -57.72
CA VAL A 89 -24.28 0.22 -58.09
C VAL A 89 -24.75 1.42 -57.19
N SER A 90 -24.00 2.48 -56.76
CA SER A 90 -22.66 3.08 -57.04
C SER A 90 -21.92 3.72 -55.80
N LEU A 91 -20.75 4.34 -56.04
CA LEU A 91 -19.83 5.17 -55.18
C LEU A 91 -20.09 6.71 -55.32
N SER A 92 -19.47 7.73 -54.65
CA SER A 92 -18.41 7.79 -53.59
C SER A 92 -18.47 8.97 -52.54
N PRO A 93 -17.81 10.18 -52.63
CA PRO A 93 -16.99 10.65 -51.48
C PRO A 93 -17.00 12.15 -51.00
N ASN A 94 -16.35 12.36 -49.83
CA ASN A 94 -15.56 13.53 -49.36
C ASN A 94 -16.19 14.88 -48.96
N LYS A 95 -15.87 15.36 -47.72
CA LYS A 95 -14.99 16.55 -47.48
C LYS A 95 -14.68 16.81 -45.98
N LYS A 96 -13.49 17.37 -45.71
CA LYS A 96 -13.08 18.06 -44.45
C LYS A 96 -13.34 19.56 -44.55
N LEU A 97 -13.42 20.27 -43.41
CA LEU A 97 -12.80 21.60 -43.20
C LEU A 97 -12.77 21.99 -41.70
N THR A 98 -12.07 23.09 -41.40
CA THR A 98 -11.49 23.46 -40.08
C THR A 98 -12.13 24.72 -39.47
N GLY A 99 -12.02 24.93 -38.14
CA GLY A 99 -12.16 26.28 -37.56
C GLY A 99 -12.32 26.39 -36.04
N SER A 100 -11.48 27.21 -35.40
CA SER A 100 -11.62 27.87 -34.09
C SER A 100 -11.15 29.34 -34.27
N PRO A 101 -11.12 30.27 -33.28
CA PRO A 101 -11.62 30.27 -31.89
C PRO A 101 -12.44 31.55 -31.53
N MET A 102 -12.77 31.80 -30.24
CA MET A 102 -12.60 33.10 -29.51
C MET A 102 -13.22 33.07 -28.08
N SER A 103 -13.15 34.18 -27.34
CA SER A 103 -13.04 34.27 -25.87
C SER A 103 -14.00 35.26 -25.17
N SER A 104 -13.96 35.28 -23.82
CA SER A 104 -14.61 36.22 -22.86
C SER A 104 -16.08 35.88 -22.53
N SER A 105 -16.68 36.24 -21.38
CA SER A 105 -16.35 37.24 -20.34
C SER A 105 -16.72 36.78 -18.91
N LYS A 106 -16.29 37.52 -17.87
CA LYS A 106 -16.75 37.38 -16.47
C LYS A 106 -17.96 38.28 -16.19
N ASN A 107 -18.83 37.87 -15.27
CA ASN A 107 -19.64 38.77 -14.44
C ASN A 107 -19.74 38.21 -13.01
N ASN A 108 -19.81 39.11 -12.02
CA ASN A 108 -20.06 38.79 -10.62
C ASN A 108 -21.55 38.93 -10.31
N ASP A 109 -22.08 38.10 -9.43
CA ASP A 109 -23.02 38.57 -8.41
C ASP A 109 -22.91 37.73 -7.13
N LYS A 110 -23.27 38.30 -5.98
CA LYS A 110 -23.17 37.67 -4.65
C LYS A 110 -24.56 37.52 -4.02
N SER A 111 -24.94 36.29 -3.70
CA SER A 111 -25.91 35.99 -2.65
C SER A 111 -25.46 34.74 -1.87
N SER A 112 -25.92 34.61 -0.63
CA SER A 112 -25.25 33.82 0.40
C SER A 112 -25.87 32.43 0.65
N SER A 113 -25.28 31.40 0.04
CA SER A 113 -25.18 30.04 0.59
C SER A 113 -23.88 29.43 0.04
N ASN A 114 -23.07 28.78 0.89
CA ASN A 114 -21.64 28.60 0.60
C ASN A 114 -21.31 27.25 -0.09
N GLU A 115 -22.17 26.80 -1.01
CA GLU A 115 -21.86 25.66 -1.89
C GLU A 115 -20.92 26.08 -3.02
N GLN A 116 -19.82 25.36 -3.22
CA GLN A 116 -18.92 25.62 -4.34
C GLN A 116 -19.35 24.77 -5.56
N ILE A 117 -19.46 25.35 -6.76
CA ILE A 117 -19.77 24.54 -7.95
C ILE A 117 -18.63 23.54 -8.21
N CYS A 118 -18.97 22.27 -8.44
CA CYS A 118 -17.96 21.24 -8.69
C CYS A 118 -17.19 21.50 -10.00
N SER A 119 -15.86 21.63 -9.90
CA SER A 119 -14.96 21.89 -11.04
C SER A 119 -14.91 20.80 -12.11
N TYR A 120 -15.50 19.63 -11.85
CA TYR A 120 -15.58 18.52 -12.80
C TYR A 120 -16.93 18.44 -13.54
N GLY A 121 -17.96 19.18 -13.12
CA GLY A 121 -19.26 19.23 -13.79
C GLY A 121 -19.82 17.84 -14.11
N GLU A 122 -20.30 17.65 -15.35
CA GLU A 122 -20.84 16.39 -15.90
C GLU A 122 -19.85 15.22 -15.93
N LYS A 123 -18.54 15.49 -15.73
CA LYS A 123 -17.46 14.49 -15.61
C LYS A 123 -17.17 14.07 -14.17
N CYS A 124 -17.93 14.58 -13.20
CA CYS A 124 -17.73 14.26 -11.80
C CYS A 124 -18.05 12.78 -11.53
N TYR A 125 -17.04 11.96 -11.22
CA TYR A 125 -17.20 10.54 -10.91
C TYR A 125 -17.26 10.23 -9.41
N ARG A 126 -17.37 11.25 -8.55
CA ARG A 126 -17.35 11.09 -7.08
C ARG A 126 -18.59 10.35 -6.58
N LYS A 127 -18.38 9.40 -5.66
CA LYS A 127 -19.42 8.51 -5.09
C LYS A 127 -19.61 8.66 -3.57
N ASN A 128 -19.32 9.84 -3.02
CA ASN A 128 -19.39 10.14 -1.58
C ASN A 128 -20.47 11.19 -1.30
N PRO A 129 -21.48 10.94 -0.43
CA PRO A 129 -22.52 11.92 -0.08
C PRO A 129 -21.98 13.30 0.30
N LYS A 130 -20.91 13.34 1.11
CA LYS A 130 -20.31 14.58 1.64
C LYS A 130 -19.75 15.51 0.54
N HIS A 131 -19.46 14.96 -0.64
CA HIS A 131 -19.08 15.74 -1.82
C HIS A 131 -20.27 16.53 -2.37
N PHE A 132 -21.48 15.97 -2.33
CA PHE A 132 -22.72 16.59 -2.82
C PHE A 132 -23.38 17.50 -1.76
N GLU A 133 -23.00 17.38 -0.49
CA GLU A 133 -23.29 18.37 0.58
C GLU A 133 -22.39 19.62 0.49
N THR A 134 -21.19 19.51 -0.11
CA THR A 134 -20.19 20.60 -0.15
C THR A 134 -20.11 21.27 -1.52
N PHE A 135 -20.37 20.51 -2.59
CA PHE A 135 -20.23 20.98 -3.97
C PHE A 135 -21.53 20.83 -4.77
N SER A 136 -21.97 21.95 -5.35
CA SER A 136 -23.18 22.00 -6.19
C SER A 136 -22.93 21.41 -7.58
N HIS A 137 -23.94 20.69 -8.11
CA HIS A 137 -23.91 20.06 -9.43
C HIS A 137 -25.17 20.43 -10.23
N PRO A 138 -25.25 21.63 -10.84
CA PRO A 138 -26.48 22.12 -11.47
C PRO A 138 -27.13 21.15 -12.46
N HIS A 139 -26.33 20.51 -13.33
CA HIS A 139 -26.78 19.50 -14.29
C HIS A 139 -27.50 18.30 -13.64
N LEU A 140 -27.13 17.89 -12.42
CA LEU A 140 -27.82 16.83 -11.68
C LEU A 140 -29.13 17.34 -11.05
N ASN A 141 -29.14 18.57 -10.54
CA ASN A 141 -30.34 19.18 -9.97
C ASN A 141 -31.39 19.46 -11.06
N ASP A 142 -30.96 19.86 -12.25
CA ASP A 142 -31.83 20.03 -13.41
C ASP A 142 -32.37 18.68 -13.92
N LEU A 143 -31.55 17.61 -13.91
CA LEU A 143 -32.02 16.25 -14.16
C LEU A 143 -33.08 15.79 -13.13
N ILE A 144 -32.91 16.11 -11.84
CA ILE A 144 -33.91 15.80 -10.80
C ILE A 144 -35.24 16.52 -11.08
N LYS A 145 -35.19 17.82 -11.40
CA LYS A 145 -36.37 18.63 -11.75
C LYS A 145 -37.10 18.13 -13.01
N ILE A 146 -36.36 17.61 -14.00
CA ILE A 146 -36.93 17.03 -15.22
C ILE A 146 -37.58 15.66 -14.95
N MET A 147 -37.06 14.88 -13.99
CA MET A 147 -37.52 13.51 -13.72
C MET A 147 -38.66 13.39 -12.68
N GLY A 148 -38.76 14.32 -11.73
CA GLY A 148 -39.78 14.31 -10.66
C GLY A 148 -39.70 13.10 -9.71
N ASP A 149 -40.65 12.98 -8.77
CA ASP A 149 -40.58 12.05 -7.62
C ASP A 149 -40.65 10.54 -7.94
N LYS A 150 -40.76 10.16 -9.22
CA LYS A 150 -40.81 8.74 -9.60
C LYS A 150 -39.41 8.10 -9.65
N GLU A 151 -39.41 6.77 -9.64
CA GLU A 151 -38.23 5.91 -9.58
C GLU A 151 -37.25 6.17 -10.76
N ILE A 152 -35.94 5.95 -10.54
CA ILE A 152 -34.87 6.44 -11.44
C ILE A 152 -34.78 5.64 -12.75
N SER A 153 -35.70 5.95 -13.67
CA SER A 153 -35.74 5.53 -15.07
C SER A 153 -35.10 6.58 -15.97
N ILE A 154 -33.77 6.57 -16.05
CA ILE A 154 -33.01 7.39 -17.01
C ILE A 154 -33.17 6.72 -18.40
N PRO A 155 -33.53 7.45 -19.46
CA PRO A 155 -33.69 6.89 -20.80
C PRO A 155 -32.41 6.22 -21.32
N PRO A 156 -32.49 5.10 -22.07
CA PRO A 156 -31.32 4.35 -22.54
C PRO A 156 -30.31 5.15 -23.36
N ASP A 157 -30.79 6.17 -24.09
CA ASP A 157 -30.00 6.96 -25.05
C ASP A 157 -29.42 8.26 -24.46
N HIS A 158 -29.53 8.48 -23.13
CA HIS A 158 -28.98 9.67 -22.51
C HIS A 158 -27.43 9.60 -22.48
N LYS A 159 -26.76 10.48 -23.25
CA LYS A 159 -25.30 10.53 -23.36
C LYS A 159 -24.69 11.12 -22.08
N THR A 160 -24.24 10.25 -21.18
CA THR A 160 -23.56 10.63 -19.94
C THR A 160 -22.04 10.44 -20.09
N GLU A 161 -21.25 11.42 -19.66
CA GLU A 161 -19.77 11.30 -19.67
C GLU A 161 -19.22 10.43 -18.51
N ILE A 162 -20.12 9.93 -17.65
CA ILE A 162 -19.87 9.00 -16.54
C ILE A 162 -20.76 7.76 -16.66
N SER A 163 -20.42 6.67 -15.95
CA SER A 163 -21.24 5.45 -16.01
C SER A 163 -22.64 5.65 -15.41
N LEU A 164 -23.65 4.99 -16.00
CA LEU A 164 -25.05 5.10 -15.58
C LEU A 164 -25.27 4.74 -14.11
N GLU A 165 -24.51 3.76 -13.58
CA GLU A 165 -24.54 3.39 -12.16
C GLU A 165 -23.98 4.51 -11.26
N THR A 166 -22.92 5.18 -11.70
CA THR A 166 -22.36 6.36 -11.00
C THR A 166 -23.39 7.48 -10.96
N LEU A 167 -24.02 7.80 -12.10
CA LEU A 167 -25.05 8.83 -12.19
C LEU A 167 -26.26 8.50 -11.28
N LYS A 168 -26.78 7.27 -11.32
CA LYS A 168 -27.88 6.84 -10.43
C LYS A 168 -27.52 6.98 -8.95
N LEU A 169 -26.30 6.62 -8.56
CA LEU A 169 -25.84 6.74 -7.19
C LEU A 169 -25.72 8.20 -6.74
N GLN A 170 -25.23 9.09 -7.61
CA GLN A 170 -25.10 10.52 -7.34
C GLN A 170 -26.47 11.21 -7.18
N LEU A 171 -27.41 10.93 -8.09
CA LEU A 171 -28.79 11.41 -8.00
C LEU A 171 -29.46 10.93 -6.70
N SER A 172 -29.12 9.72 -6.22
CA SER A 172 -29.63 9.19 -4.94
C SER A 172 -29.08 9.89 -3.69
N PHE A 173 -27.98 10.62 -3.80
CA PHE A 173 -27.45 11.44 -2.70
C PHE A 173 -28.14 12.80 -2.65
N LEU A 174 -28.31 13.46 -3.80
CA LEU A 174 -28.98 14.76 -3.89
C LEU A 174 -30.45 14.68 -3.41
N ARG A 175 -31.20 13.64 -3.82
CA ARG A 175 -32.57 13.39 -3.32
C ARG A 175 -32.69 13.15 -1.81
N ARG A 176 -31.60 12.83 -1.09
CA ARG A 176 -31.65 12.69 0.39
C ARG A 176 -31.53 14.02 1.12
N ASN A 177 -30.97 15.05 0.48
CA ASN A 177 -30.81 16.37 1.09
C ASN A 177 -32.13 17.17 1.03
N GLU A 178 -32.95 16.97 -0.01
CA GLU A 178 -34.27 17.61 -0.14
C GLU A 178 -35.28 17.11 0.93
N VAL A 179 -35.20 15.84 1.34
CA VAL A 179 -36.14 15.25 2.33
C VAL A 179 -35.84 15.71 3.78
N SER A 180 -34.72 16.39 4.03
CA SER A 180 -34.32 16.86 5.36
C SER A 180 -34.82 18.26 5.75
N GLU A 181 -35.47 19.01 4.86
CA GLU A 181 -35.90 20.40 5.14
C GLU A 181 -37.40 20.53 5.53
N ASP A 182 -38.24 19.52 5.25
CA ASP A 182 -39.71 19.60 5.37
C ASP A 182 -40.30 19.06 6.70
N SER A 183 -39.55 19.08 7.81
CA SER A 183 -40.06 18.57 9.11
C SER A 183 -39.63 19.37 10.35
N GLU A 184 -39.91 20.67 10.39
CA GLU A 184 -39.98 21.46 11.63
C GLU A 184 -41.32 22.21 11.72
N ASP A 185 -42.29 21.63 12.43
CA ASP A 185 -43.59 22.25 12.69
C ASP A 185 -43.51 23.25 13.86
N HIS A 186 -44.22 24.38 13.75
CA HIS A 186 -44.02 25.55 14.60
C HIS A 186 -44.40 25.39 16.08
N ILE A 187 -43.48 25.67 17.01
CA ILE A 187 -43.79 26.23 18.34
C ILE A 187 -42.79 27.36 18.69
N GLN A 188 -43.28 28.60 18.80
CA GLN A 188 -42.47 29.76 19.19
C GLN A 188 -42.20 29.82 20.71
N PRO A 189 -41.03 30.30 21.16
CA PRO A 189 -40.73 30.49 22.58
C PRO A 189 -40.97 31.94 23.05
N SER A 190 -41.73 32.12 24.13
CA SER A 190 -41.84 33.41 24.84
C SER A 190 -40.96 33.45 26.10
N SER A 191 -39.90 34.25 26.03
CA SER A 191 -39.32 35.07 27.12
C SER A 191 -39.33 34.55 28.58
N SER A 192 -38.15 34.46 29.20
CA SER A 192 -37.67 35.40 30.25
C SER A 192 -36.81 34.79 31.37
N SER A 193 -35.65 35.44 31.58
CA SER A 193 -34.95 35.75 32.84
C SER A 193 -34.85 34.75 34.02
N SER A 194 -33.58 34.54 34.41
CA SER A 194 -33.00 34.81 35.75
C SER A 194 -32.48 33.65 36.63
N ARG A 195 -31.22 33.84 37.04
CA ARG A 195 -30.60 33.63 38.37
C ARG A 195 -30.78 32.29 39.14
N SER A 196 -29.62 31.80 39.56
CA SER A 196 -29.29 31.37 40.94
C SER A 196 -29.13 29.86 41.23
N SER A 197 -27.86 29.52 41.47
CA SER A 197 -27.37 28.77 42.64
C SER A 197 -27.55 27.25 42.78
N ARG A 198 -26.40 26.66 43.16
CA ARG A 198 -26.18 25.63 44.20
C ARG A 198 -26.06 24.17 43.73
N CYS A 199 -24.96 23.57 44.16
CA CYS A 199 -24.52 22.22 43.84
C CYS A 199 -25.41 21.13 44.44
N LYS A 200 -25.58 20.03 43.70
CA LYS A 200 -25.71 18.66 44.24
C LYS A 200 -24.99 17.70 43.28
N HIS A 201 -24.10 16.85 43.82
CA HIS A 201 -23.81 15.56 43.18
C HIS A 201 -25.07 14.68 43.31
N PRO A 202 -25.32 13.77 42.34
CA PRO A 202 -24.88 12.39 42.58
C PRO A 202 -24.39 11.60 41.35
N GLU A 203 -23.51 10.65 41.65
CA GLU A 203 -23.44 9.27 41.09
C GLU A 203 -23.03 8.98 39.63
N GLU A 204 -22.47 7.78 39.49
CA GLU A 204 -21.72 7.27 38.35
C GLU A 204 -22.64 6.78 37.23
N ALA A 205 -22.77 7.56 36.15
CA ALA A 205 -23.41 7.09 34.93
C ALA A 205 -22.44 6.21 34.11
N SER A 206 -22.46 4.88 34.33
CA SER A 206 -21.75 3.94 33.47
C SER A 206 -22.25 4.08 32.03
N CYS A 207 -21.39 4.50 31.09
CA CYS A 207 -21.76 4.67 29.69
C CYS A 207 -21.88 3.30 29.00
N LYS A 208 -23.04 2.64 29.17
CA LYS A 208 -23.41 1.45 28.40
C LYS A 208 -23.76 1.85 26.97
N VAL A 209 -22.75 1.90 26.11
CA VAL A 209 -22.96 1.89 24.66
C VAL A 209 -23.52 0.53 24.29
N TYR A 210 -24.82 0.46 24.00
CA TYR A 210 -25.44 -0.73 23.43
C TYR A 210 -24.91 -0.93 22.01
N ALA A 211 -23.88 -1.76 21.86
CA ALA A 211 -23.54 -2.31 20.57
C ALA A 211 -24.72 -3.16 20.08
N THR A 212 -25.23 -2.87 18.88
CA THR A 212 -26.25 -3.71 18.27
C THR A 212 -25.63 -5.07 17.92
N SER A 213 -26.37 -6.16 18.14
CA SER A 213 -25.86 -7.53 17.98
C SER A 213 -25.25 -7.83 16.60
N LYS A 214 -25.69 -7.11 15.55
CA LYS A 214 -25.09 -7.18 14.21
C LYS A 214 -23.63 -6.68 14.17
N ASN A 215 -23.30 -5.62 14.91
CA ASN A 215 -21.94 -5.07 14.93
C ASN A 215 -20.98 -6.00 15.67
N GLU A 216 -21.43 -6.66 16.73
CA GLU A 216 -20.63 -7.66 17.46
C GLU A 216 -20.40 -8.91 16.61
N ALA A 217 -21.42 -9.41 15.90
CA ALA A 217 -21.28 -10.52 14.97
C ALA A 217 -20.28 -10.21 13.83
N GLN A 218 -20.32 -8.99 13.27
CA GLN A 218 -19.38 -8.57 12.24
C GLN A 218 -17.94 -8.46 12.77
N ALA A 219 -17.74 -7.88 13.96
CA ALA A 219 -16.43 -7.81 14.61
C ALA A 219 -15.86 -9.20 14.92
N GLN A 220 -16.71 -10.13 15.38
CA GLN A 220 -16.32 -11.52 15.62
C GLN A 220 -15.97 -12.26 14.33
N GLY A 221 -16.71 -12.03 13.24
CA GLY A 221 -16.38 -12.58 11.92
C GLY A 221 -15.01 -12.10 11.42
N TYR A 222 -14.73 -10.79 11.50
CA TYR A 222 -13.43 -10.23 11.12
C TYR A 222 -12.29 -10.76 12.00
N ARG A 223 -12.51 -10.89 13.33
CA ARG A 223 -11.58 -11.54 14.25
C ARG A 223 -11.21 -12.95 13.80
N VAL A 224 -12.19 -13.77 13.40
CA VAL A 224 -11.94 -15.14 12.94
C VAL A 224 -11.09 -15.15 11.67
N VAL A 225 -11.38 -14.28 10.69
CA VAL A 225 -10.59 -14.20 9.44
C VAL A 225 -9.14 -13.77 9.68
N VAL A 226 -8.91 -12.77 10.53
CA VAL A 226 -7.55 -12.30 10.85
C VAL A 226 -6.77 -13.37 11.63
N LEU A 227 -7.38 -13.99 12.64
CA LEU A 227 -6.70 -14.97 13.49
C LEU A 227 -6.56 -16.35 12.85
N ASP A 228 -7.36 -16.72 11.85
CA ASP A 228 -7.15 -17.96 11.10
C ASP A 228 -5.77 -17.96 10.42
N ARG A 229 -5.24 -16.81 10.01
CA ARG A 229 -3.90 -16.68 9.41
C ARG A 229 -2.76 -16.85 10.43
N VAL A 230 -3.05 -16.88 11.73
CA VAL A 230 -2.06 -16.99 12.82
C VAL A 230 -1.93 -18.45 13.27
N LYS A 231 -1.06 -19.21 12.60
CA LYS A 231 -0.89 -20.67 12.87
C LYS A 231 0.16 -21.01 13.94
N ASN A 232 1.08 -20.09 14.26
CA ASN A 232 2.17 -20.31 15.23
C ASN A 232 2.21 -19.20 16.30
N PRO A 233 2.50 -19.50 17.58
CA PRO A 233 2.64 -18.47 18.62
C PRO A 233 3.76 -17.47 18.32
N ILE A 234 3.49 -16.18 18.55
CA ILE A 234 4.45 -15.09 18.29
C ILE A 234 5.79 -15.26 19.02
N LEU A 235 5.80 -15.81 20.23
CA LEU A 235 7.04 -16.04 20.98
C LEU A 235 7.94 -17.06 20.27
N ASN A 236 7.35 -18.11 19.68
CA ASN A 236 8.10 -19.11 18.90
C ASN A 236 8.63 -18.48 17.60
N LYS A 237 7.84 -17.60 16.95
CA LYS A 237 8.27 -16.84 15.77
C LYS A 237 9.45 -15.90 16.08
N LEU A 238 9.43 -15.22 17.23
CA LEU A 238 10.55 -14.39 17.71
C LEU A 238 11.80 -15.22 18.01
N MET A 239 11.66 -16.41 18.61
CA MET A 239 12.79 -17.32 18.82
C MET A 239 13.38 -17.80 17.48
N ALA A 240 12.54 -18.24 16.55
CA ALA A 240 12.97 -18.74 15.24
C ALA A 240 13.58 -17.67 14.33
N ALA A 241 13.29 -16.39 14.56
CA ALA A 241 13.89 -15.29 13.82
C ALA A 241 15.24 -14.84 14.39
N ALA A 242 15.65 -15.31 15.57
CA ALA A 242 16.97 -15.00 16.11
C ALA A 242 18.09 -15.59 15.20
N PRO A 243 19.24 -14.91 15.08
CA PRO A 243 19.59 -13.63 15.68
C PRO A 243 19.05 -12.41 14.90
N TYR A 244 18.54 -12.60 13.69
CA TYR A 244 18.21 -11.52 12.76
C TYR A 244 16.99 -10.68 13.16
N ASN A 245 15.96 -11.30 13.74
CA ASN A 245 14.66 -10.70 14.05
C ASN A 245 14.01 -9.99 12.84
N PHE A 246 14.25 -10.53 11.63
CA PHE A 246 13.68 -10.06 10.37
C PHE A 246 12.49 -10.94 9.97
N PHE A 247 11.38 -10.30 9.62
CA PHE A 247 10.12 -10.94 9.25
C PHE A 247 9.59 -10.35 7.94
N LEU A 248 8.75 -11.14 7.27
CA LEU A 248 7.88 -10.66 6.20
C LEU A 248 6.42 -10.57 6.68
N THR A 249 5.58 -9.84 5.97
CA THR A 249 4.12 -9.96 6.17
C THR A 249 3.62 -11.32 5.72
N THR A 250 2.70 -11.90 6.48
CA THR A 250 1.85 -13.01 6.03
C THR A 250 1.04 -12.57 4.82
N ILE A 251 0.95 -13.42 3.79
CA ILE A 251 0.23 -13.15 2.54
C ILE A 251 -1.07 -13.95 2.51
N SER A 252 -2.17 -13.25 2.28
CA SER A 252 -3.52 -13.78 2.48
C SER A 252 -3.84 -14.91 1.52
N ASP A 253 -3.59 -14.70 0.23
CA ASP A 253 -3.81 -15.69 -0.82
C ASP A 253 -2.62 -16.65 -1.03
N SER A 254 -1.65 -16.67 -0.09
CA SER A 254 -0.52 -17.62 -0.06
C SER A 254 -0.50 -18.39 1.28
N PRO A 255 -1.32 -19.45 1.44
CA PRO A 255 -1.49 -20.17 2.71
C PRO A 255 -0.20 -20.76 3.31
N GLN A 256 0.81 -21.00 2.48
CA GLN A 256 2.14 -21.42 2.92
C GLN A 256 2.72 -20.39 3.92
N THR A 257 2.55 -19.10 3.64
CA THR A 257 3.08 -18.01 4.48
C THR A 257 2.42 -17.92 5.86
N HIS A 258 1.24 -18.52 6.06
CA HIS A 258 0.54 -18.54 7.35
C HIS A 258 1.24 -19.46 8.35
N ASN A 259 1.94 -20.48 7.84
CA ASN A 259 2.68 -21.48 8.62
C ASN A 259 4.18 -21.15 8.74
N GLU A 260 4.70 -20.22 7.95
CA GLU A 260 6.10 -19.77 8.05
C GLU A 260 6.37 -19.10 9.41
N MET A 261 7.48 -19.48 10.05
CA MET A 261 7.91 -18.88 11.33
C MET A 261 8.40 -17.43 11.18
N LEU A 262 8.87 -17.05 9.99
CA LEU A 262 9.40 -15.71 9.67
C LEU A 262 8.37 -14.81 8.98
N SER A 263 7.08 -15.05 9.25
CA SER A 263 5.94 -14.35 8.65
C SER A 263 4.94 -13.90 9.70
N LEU A 264 4.47 -12.66 9.63
CA LEU A 264 3.63 -12.03 10.65
C LEU A 264 2.46 -11.22 10.08
N THR A 265 1.34 -11.25 10.79
CA THR A 265 0.22 -10.31 10.67
C THR A 265 0.43 -9.09 11.57
N PHE A 266 -0.35 -8.01 11.38
CA PHE A 266 -0.30 -6.87 12.31
C PHE A 266 -0.75 -7.29 13.72
N ALA A 267 -1.82 -8.09 13.83
CA ALA A 267 -2.38 -8.52 15.10
C ALA A 267 -1.32 -9.15 16.02
N GLU A 268 -0.41 -9.96 15.48
CA GLU A 268 0.68 -10.58 16.25
C GLU A 268 1.67 -9.56 16.86
N LEU A 269 1.83 -8.36 16.29
CA LEU A 269 2.67 -7.30 16.86
C LEU A 269 2.11 -6.69 18.15
N VAL A 270 0.80 -6.85 18.38
CA VAL A 270 0.09 -6.40 19.59
C VAL A 270 -0.47 -7.58 20.39
N ASP A 271 0.06 -8.79 20.20
CA ASP A 271 -0.35 -9.97 20.95
C ASP A 271 -0.04 -9.83 22.46
N PRO A 272 -0.99 -10.10 23.39
CA PRO A 272 -0.77 -10.00 24.83
C PRO A 272 0.38 -10.84 25.38
N ASN A 273 0.80 -11.91 24.69
CA ASN A 273 1.97 -12.72 25.06
C ASN A 273 3.29 -11.94 24.92
N LEU A 274 3.33 -10.84 24.14
CA LEU A 274 4.49 -9.94 24.09
C LEU A 274 4.62 -9.06 25.34
N GLY A 275 3.53 -8.89 26.08
CA GLY A 275 3.41 -8.03 27.26
C GLY A 275 2.04 -7.34 27.32
N GLN A 276 1.64 -6.90 28.51
CA GLN A 276 0.42 -6.11 28.68
C GLN A 276 0.66 -4.70 28.13
N LEU A 277 0.02 -4.37 27.00
CA LEU A 277 0.20 -3.09 26.32
C LEU A 277 -0.33 -1.94 27.18
N GLU A 278 0.51 -0.93 27.42
CA GLU A 278 0.15 0.30 28.11
C GLU A 278 -0.17 1.40 27.09
N SER A 279 0.77 1.71 26.19
CA SER A 279 0.62 2.73 25.15
C SER A 279 1.38 2.38 23.87
N SER A 280 1.04 3.01 22.75
CA SER A 280 1.77 2.82 21.48
C SER A 280 2.06 4.12 20.72
N LEU A 281 3.22 4.18 20.08
CA LEU A 281 3.59 5.18 19.07
C LEU A 281 3.50 4.51 17.71
N GLN A 282 2.79 5.14 16.79
CA GLN A 282 2.63 4.71 15.41
C GLN A 282 3.12 5.84 14.51
N ILE A 283 4.23 5.64 13.80
CA ILE A 283 4.77 6.57 12.80
C ILE A 283 4.56 5.93 11.43
N ASN A 284 3.79 6.58 10.55
CA ASN A 284 3.50 6.05 9.23
C ASN A 284 3.24 7.14 8.16
N PHE A 285 3.15 6.73 6.89
CA PHE A 285 2.74 7.59 5.79
C PHE A 285 1.21 7.59 5.63
N MET A 286 0.60 6.45 5.28
CA MET A 286 -0.85 6.31 5.11
C MET A 286 -1.46 5.47 6.24
N VAL A 287 -2.66 5.86 6.70
CA VAL A 287 -3.40 5.21 7.78
C VAL A 287 -4.87 5.02 7.40
N GLN A 288 -5.34 3.78 7.45
CA GLN A 288 -6.75 3.41 7.43
C GLN A 288 -7.17 3.17 8.89
N PHE A 289 -7.63 4.22 9.57
CA PHE A 289 -7.67 4.23 11.03
C PHE A 289 -8.70 3.23 11.59
N GLY A 290 -9.80 2.99 10.88
CA GLY A 290 -10.77 1.95 11.24
C GLY A 290 -10.16 0.53 11.23
N TRP A 291 -9.30 0.23 10.25
CA TRP A 291 -8.57 -1.03 10.17
C TRP A 291 -7.56 -1.16 11.31
N LEU A 292 -6.78 -0.10 11.58
CA LEU A 292 -5.81 -0.08 12.68
C LEU A 292 -6.48 -0.35 14.04
N LEU A 293 -7.60 0.31 14.32
CA LEU A 293 -8.39 0.06 15.53
C LEU A 293 -8.93 -1.37 15.60
N ALA A 294 -9.31 -1.97 14.47
CA ALA A 294 -9.76 -3.36 14.44
C ALA A 294 -8.64 -4.31 14.87
N GLN A 295 -7.39 -4.12 14.41
CA GLN A 295 -6.26 -4.95 14.83
C GLN A 295 -6.00 -4.88 16.35
N TYR A 296 -6.02 -3.68 16.92
CA TYR A 296 -5.89 -3.49 18.38
C TYR A 296 -7.07 -4.12 19.13
N HIS A 297 -8.30 -3.92 18.65
CA HIS A 297 -9.48 -4.51 19.28
C HIS A 297 -9.43 -6.04 19.26
N ILE A 298 -9.03 -6.66 18.14
CA ILE A 298 -8.85 -8.11 18.04
C ILE A 298 -7.94 -8.60 19.18
N MET A 299 -6.80 -7.97 19.44
CA MET A 299 -5.92 -8.41 20.51
C MET A 299 -6.30 -7.92 21.93
N GLY A 300 -7.51 -7.40 22.11
CA GLY A 300 -8.06 -6.97 23.41
C GLY A 300 -7.71 -5.53 23.82
N HIS A 301 -6.98 -4.79 22.99
CA HIS A 301 -6.43 -3.47 23.30
C HIS A 301 -7.36 -2.31 22.92
N ARG A 302 -8.63 -2.38 23.34
CA ARG A 302 -9.58 -1.26 23.14
C ARG A 302 -9.09 0.00 23.86
N ASN A 303 -9.14 1.14 23.17
CA ASN A 303 -8.89 2.49 23.69
C ASN A 303 -7.56 2.67 24.44
N LYS A 304 -6.53 1.86 24.15
CA LYS A 304 -5.19 2.04 24.70
C LYS A 304 -4.58 3.36 24.16
N PRO A 305 -3.92 4.18 25.00
CA PRO A 305 -3.26 5.40 24.56
C PRO A 305 -2.37 5.21 23.32
N MET A 306 -2.62 6.01 22.28
CA MET A 306 -1.91 5.93 21.01
C MET A 306 -1.45 7.31 20.56
N THR A 307 -0.17 7.48 20.28
CA THR A 307 0.35 8.64 19.53
C THR A 307 0.50 8.23 18.07
N LEU A 308 -0.13 8.96 17.16
CA LEU A 308 -0.17 8.63 15.72
C LEU A 308 0.44 9.78 14.90
N LEU A 309 1.65 9.59 14.39
CA LEU A 309 2.28 10.48 13.42
C LEU A 309 2.00 9.96 12.01
N TYR A 310 1.28 10.74 11.21
CA TYR A 310 0.80 10.31 9.89
C TYR A 310 1.04 11.36 8.80
N GLY A 311 1.25 10.91 7.56
CA GLY A 311 1.25 11.76 6.37
C GLY A 311 -0.17 12.00 5.85
N ASP A 312 -0.99 10.95 5.78
CA ASP A 312 -2.41 11.01 5.42
C ASP A 312 -3.25 9.94 6.13
N VAL A 313 -4.55 10.18 6.25
CA VAL A 313 -5.51 9.33 6.98
C VAL A 313 -6.89 9.32 6.32
N ASP A 314 -7.58 8.19 6.35
CA ASP A 314 -8.87 7.95 5.70
C ASP A 314 -10.10 8.62 6.37
N MET A 315 -9.95 9.15 7.58
CA MET A 315 -11.06 9.75 8.34
C MET A 315 -10.64 10.83 9.34
N GLU A 316 -11.61 11.64 9.76
CA GLU A 316 -11.45 12.62 10.84
C GLU A 316 -11.19 11.93 12.19
N LEU A 317 -10.16 12.39 12.90
CA LEU A 317 -9.64 11.76 14.11
C LEU A 317 -10.15 12.39 15.42
N ASP A 318 -10.85 13.52 15.35
CA ASP A 318 -11.24 14.34 16.50
C ASP A 318 -12.05 13.59 17.56
N ARG A 319 -12.96 12.71 17.14
CA ARG A 319 -13.77 11.86 18.04
C ARG A 319 -12.95 10.86 18.89
N PHE A 320 -11.70 10.60 18.52
CA PHE A 320 -10.83 9.64 19.20
C PHE A 320 -9.81 10.28 20.15
N LYS A 321 -9.77 11.63 20.26
CA LYS A 321 -8.82 12.39 21.09
C LYS A 321 -8.78 12.02 22.58
N HIS A 322 -9.74 11.24 23.07
CA HIS A 322 -9.79 10.72 24.44
C HIS A 322 -8.77 9.57 24.71
N PHE A 323 -8.26 8.90 23.67
CA PHE A 323 -7.10 7.98 23.76
C PHE A 323 -6.04 8.23 22.68
N LEU A 324 -6.36 8.98 21.63
CA LEU A 324 -5.48 9.24 20.49
C LEU A 324 -4.83 10.63 20.59
N THR A 325 -3.52 10.69 20.36
CA THR A 325 -2.76 11.92 20.08
C THR A 325 -2.38 11.93 18.59
N PRO A 326 -3.23 12.46 17.69
CA PRO A 326 -2.98 12.46 16.25
C PRO A 326 -2.14 13.67 15.83
N VAL A 327 -1.07 13.44 15.06
CA VAL A 327 -0.18 14.49 14.54
C VAL A 327 0.04 14.30 13.04
N LYS A 328 -0.50 15.23 12.23
CA LYS A 328 -0.28 15.22 10.77
C LYS A 328 1.09 15.83 10.46
N VAL A 329 2.04 15.02 10.02
CA VAL A 329 3.40 15.46 9.69
C VAL A 329 3.47 15.92 8.23
N LYS A 330 3.76 17.20 8.02
CA LYS A 330 4.01 17.79 6.70
C LYS A 330 5.50 18.10 6.55
N PRO A 331 6.22 17.46 5.61
CA PRO A 331 7.61 17.82 5.30
C PRO A 331 7.72 19.29 4.85
N PRO A 332 8.88 19.96 5.06
CA PRO A 332 9.07 21.36 4.67
C PRO A 332 8.97 21.62 3.16
N SER A 333 9.23 20.61 2.34
CA SER A 333 9.10 20.67 0.88
C SER A 333 7.87 19.89 0.42
N SER A 334 7.13 20.44 -0.55
CA SER A 334 6.03 19.74 -1.23
C SER A 334 6.48 18.54 -2.07
N PHE A 335 7.79 18.38 -2.31
CA PHE A 335 8.39 17.21 -2.93
C PHE A 335 8.95 16.19 -1.91
N GLY A 336 8.77 16.46 -0.61
CA GLY A 336 9.13 15.57 0.48
C GLY A 336 7.95 14.73 0.95
N SER A 337 8.24 13.59 1.59
CA SER A 337 7.22 12.72 2.20
C SER A 337 7.54 12.40 3.66
N HIS A 338 6.52 12.26 4.51
CA HIS A 338 6.67 11.61 5.81
C HIS A 338 6.50 10.09 5.58
N HIS A 339 7.59 9.43 5.21
CA HIS A 339 7.53 8.09 4.61
C HIS A 339 7.98 6.96 5.56
N SER A 340 8.60 7.31 6.68
CA SER A 340 8.96 6.43 7.79
C SER A 340 7.80 5.60 8.34
N LYS A 341 8.11 4.37 8.72
CA LYS A 341 7.16 3.33 9.13
C LYS A 341 7.71 2.58 10.32
N MET A 342 7.36 3.04 11.52
CA MET A 342 7.95 2.58 12.78
C MET A 342 6.91 2.57 13.90
N MET A 343 7.01 1.57 14.78
CA MET A 343 6.13 1.40 15.93
C MET A 343 6.97 1.34 17.21
N VAL A 344 6.46 1.91 18.29
CA VAL A 344 7.02 1.71 19.64
C VAL A 344 5.89 1.28 20.56
N PHE A 345 5.99 0.08 21.11
CA PHE A 345 5.04 -0.48 22.07
C PHE A 345 5.62 -0.33 23.48
N SER A 346 4.89 0.32 24.36
CA SER A 346 5.20 0.44 25.80
C SER A 346 4.31 -0.53 26.55
N TYR A 347 4.89 -1.33 27.44
CA TYR A 347 4.16 -2.29 28.27
C TYR A 347 4.03 -1.78 29.71
N THR A 348 3.14 -2.38 30.50
CA THR A 348 2.85 -1.94 31.88
C THR A 348 3.97 -2.19 32.89
N ASP A 349 5.06 -2.84 32.48
CA ASP A 349 6.29 -3.05 33.26
C ASP A 349 7.42 -2.08 32.85
N ASP A 350 7.06 -0.94 32.25
CA ASP A 350 7.94 0.09 31.68
C ASP A 350 8.89 -0.41 30.58
N SER A 351 8.78 -1.68 30.15
CA SER A 351 9.55 -2.23 29.04
C SER A 351 9.00 -1.77 27.68
N ILE A 352 9.86 -1.80 26.66
CA ILE A 352 9.55 -1.32 25.31
C ILE A 352 9.90 -2.38 24.26
N ARG A 353 9.13 -2.40 23.16
CA ARG A 353 9.51 -3.06 21.91
C ARG A 353 9.37 -2.08 20.75
N ILE A 354 10.34 -2.11 19.84
CA ILE A 354 10.41 -1.26 18.66
C ILE A 354 10.25 -2.12 17.41
N VAL A 355 9.51 -1.64 16.42
CA VAL A 355 9.37 -2.28 15.11
C VAL A 355 9.70 -1.25 14.03
N VAL A 356 10.62 -1.59 13.13
CA VAL A 356 10.90 -0.80 11.92
C VAL A 356 10.42 -1.63 10.72
N CYS A 357 9.55 -1.09 9.89
CA CYS A 357 8.87 -1.86 8.84
C CYS A 357 8.70 -1.09 7.53
N THR A 358 8.13 -1.73 6.51
CA THR A 358 7.86 -1.10 5.21
C THR A 358 6.37 -0.91 4.90
N ALA A 359 5.48 -1.43 5.75
CA ALA A 359 4.04 -1.40 5.55
C ALA A 359 3.38 -0.09 5.97
N ASN A 360 2.46 0.41 5.14
CA ASN A 360 1.52 1.44 5.58
C ASN A 360 0.51 0.85 6.59
N LEU A 361 -0.17 1.68 7.38
CA LEU A 361 -1.24 1.20 8.28
C LEU A 361 -2.59 1.11 7.53
N VAL A 362 -2.59 0.43 6.39
CA VAL A 362 -3.75 0.23 5.51
C VAL A 362 -3.89 -1.26 5.20
N GLU A 363 -5.11 -1.76 5.06
CA GLU A 363 -5.38 -3.20 4.97
C GLU A 363 -4.63 -3.87 3.82
N SER A 364 -4.68 -3.27 2.61
CA SER A 364 -3.99 -3.82 1.43
C SER A 364 -2.47 -3.96 1.59
N ASP A 365 -1.83 -3.21 2.49
CA ASP A 365 -0.40 -3.34 2.75
C ASP A 365 -0.04 -4.55 3.63
N TRP A 366 -1.02 -5.15 4.30
CA TRP A 366 -0.88 -6.33 5.18
C TRP A 366 -1.63 -7.56 4.65
N ASP A 367 -2.24 -7.48 3.47
CA ASP A 367 -3.07 -8.55 2.90
C ASP A 367 -2.31 -9.33 1.81
N ASN A 368 -2.04 -8.72 0.64
CA ASN A 368 -1.39 -9.39 -0.51
C ASN A 368 -0.10 -8.70 -1.00
N ARG A 369 0.55 -7.87 -0.16
CA ARG A 369 1.83 -7.22 -0.47
C ARG A 369 2.99 -7.79 0.35
N THR A 370 4.15 -7.93 -0.30
CA THR A 370 5.38 -8.31 0.40
C THR A 370 5.98 -7.09 1.10
N GLN A 371 5.96 -7.10 2.44
CA GLN A 371 6.57 -6.11 3.32
C GLN A 371 7.66 -6.76 4.16
N GLY A 372 8.61 -5.96 4.65
CA GLY A 372 9.60 -6.40 5.64
C GLY A 372 9.41 -5.70 6.98
N LEU A 373 9.76 -6.39 8.06
CA LEU A 373 9.79 -5.88 9.42
C LEU A 373 11.08 -6.32 10.11
N TRP A 374 11.66 -5.44 10.91
CA TRP A 374 12.60 -5.78 11.97
C TRP A 374 11.93 -5.49 13.32
N ILE A 375 12.05 -6.43 14.25
CA ILE A 375 11.47 -6.34 15.60
C ILE A 375 12.60 -6.37 16.63
N SER A 376 12.62 -5.40 17.55
CA SER A 376 13.62 -5.41 18.62
C SER A 376 13.38 -6.54 19.63
N PRO A 377 14.42 -6.97 20.37
CA PRO A 377 14.25 -7.60 21.67
C PRO A 377 13.35 -6.76 22.59
N ARG A 378 12.86 -7.35 23.69
CA ARG A 378 12.14 -6.59 24.72
C ARG A 378 13.17 -5.80 25.53
N CYS A 379 13.13 -4.47 25.41
CA CYS A 379 14.02 -3.55 26.10
C CYS A 379 13.49 -3.31 27.52
N SER A 380 14.14 -3.87 28.53
CA SER A 380 13.73 -3.76 29.94
C SER A 380 14.00 -2.36 30.51
N VAL A 381 13.29 -1.97 31.56
CA VAL A 381 13.53 -0.70 32.26
C VAL A 381 14.92 -0.67 32.92
N LEU A 382 15.59 0.48 32.85
CA LEU A 382 16.87 0.74 33.52
C LEU A 382 16.67 1.05 35.02
N PRO A 383 17.70 0.86 35.86
CA PRO A 383 17.70 1.34 37.24
C PRO A 383 17.34 2.83 37.36
N LYS A 384 16.62 3.19 38.43
CA LYS A 384 16.31 4.60 38.72
C LYS A 384 17.61 5.39 38.90
N LYS A 385 17.69 6.57 38.26
CA LYS A 385 18.88 7.45 38.18
C LYS A 385 20.02 6.95 37.28
N SER A 386 19.80 5.98 36.40
CA SER A 386 20.72 5.73 35.28
C SER A 386 20.91 6.98 34.42
N ASP A 387 22.08 7.11 33.79
CA ASP A 387 22.33 8.14 32.77
C ASP A 387 21.36 7.96 31.59
N THR A 388 20.96 9.08 30.98
CA THR A 388 20.18 9.18 29.74
C THR A 388 20.72 8.31 28.59
N MET A 389 22.04 8.08 28.55
CA MET A 389 22.72 7.26 27.55
C MET A 389 23.07 5.84 28.03
N ALA A 390 22.74 5.47 29.27
CA ALA A 390 22.94 4.10 29.76
C ALA A 390 22.07 3.11 28.95
N GLY A 391 22.54 1.87 28.80
CA GLY A 391 21.82 0.85 28.03
C GLY A 391 21.69 1.17 26.53
N ASP A 392 22.65 1.91 25.94
CA ASP A 392 22.78 1.88 24.48
C ASP A 392 23.46 0.59 24.02
N SER A 393 23.12 0.18 22.81
CA SER A 393 23.71 -0.92 22.06
C SER A 393 25.14 -0.61 21.56
N PRO A 394 25.94 -1.65 21.23
CA PRO A 394 27.20 -1.48 20.50
C PRO A 394 27.06 -0.77 19.14
N THR A 395 25.85 -0.74 18.57
CA THR A 395 25.52 -0.07 17.30
C THR A 395 25.00 1.36 17.49
N ASN A 396 24.94 1.88 18.72
CA ASN A 396 24.39 3.19 19.09
C ASN A 396 22.91 3.40 18.71
N PHE A 397 22.15 2.32 18.53
CA PHE A 397 20.75 2.33 18.13
C PHE A 397 19.88 3.24 19.00
N LYS A 398 20.08 3.26 20.33
CA LYS A 398 19.28 4.08 21.26
C LYS A 398 19.53 5.57 21.02
N ARG A 399 20.80 5.98 20.95
CA ARG A 399 21.19 7.36 20.62
C ARG A 399 20.59 7.82 19.30
N ASP A 400 20.75 7.01 18.26
CA ASP A 400 20.45 7.43 16.89
C ASP A 400 18.93 7.43 16.62
N LEU A 401 18.17 6.54 17.27
CA LEU A 401 16.70 6.59 17.34
C LEU A 401 16.19 7.84 18.09
N ILE A 402 16.75 8.13 19.28
CA ILE A 402 16.37 9.33 20.06
C ILE A 402 16.67 10.62 19.27
N LYS A 403 17.83 10.68 18.61
CA LYS A 403 18.22 11.79 17.73
C LYS A 403 17.22 11.99 16.59
N TYR A 404 16.80 10.92 15.94
CA TYR A 404 15.82 10.94 14.87
C TYR A 404 14.44 11.41 15.33
N LEU A 405 13.89 10.88 16.44
CA LEU A 405 12.62 11.34 17.01
C LEU A 405 12.67 12.80 17.45
N SER A 406 13.79 13.23 18.04
CA SER A 406 13.99 14.63 18.45
C SER A 406 14.04 15.58 17.25
N ALA A 407 14.47 15.12 16.08
CA ALA A 407 14.59 15.94 14.87
C ALA A 407 13.24 16.40 14.29
N TYR A 408 12.13 15.74 14.65
CA TYR A 408 10.77 16.20 14.35
C TYR A 408 10.40 17.51 15.07
N LYS A 409 11.01 17.80 16.23
CA LYS A 409 10.71 18.97 17.08
C LYS A 409 9.23 19.06 17.52
N LEU A 410 8.59 17.91 17.71
CA LEU A 410 7.20 17.78 18.14
C LEU A 410 7.11 17.51 19.66
N PRO A 411 6.34 18.29 20.45
CA PRO A 411 6.20 18.06 21.88
C PRO A 411 5.54 16.71 22.21
N GLU A 412 4.71 16.18 21.32
CA GLU A 412 4.04 14.87 21.47
C GLU A 412 5.03 13.69 21.48
N LEU A 413 6.26 13.88 20.97
CA LEU A 413 7.32 12.88 21.01
C LEU A 413 8.18 12.96 22.28
N VAL A 414 8.09 14.02 23.09
CA VAL A 414 8.89 14.17 24.33
C VAL A 414 8.62 13.03 25.33
N PRO A 415 7.38 12.59 25.59
CA PRO A 415 7.12 11.42 26.44
C PRO A 415 7.76 10.14 25.89
N TRP A 416 7.77 9.97 24.57
CA TRP A 416 8.35 8.80 23.90
C TRP A 416 9.88 8.80 23.97
N VAL A 417 10.53 9.94 23.74
CA VAL A 417 11.98 10.10 23.95
C VAL A 417 12.35 9.78 25.40
N LYS A 418 11.57 10.26 26.38
CA LYS A 418 11.80 9.94 27.81
C LYS A 418 11.61 8.45 28.12
N LYS A 419 10.60 7.79 27.54
CA LYS A 419 10.41 6.33 27.66
C LYS A 419 11.63 5.58 27.09
N LEU A 420 12.11 5.96 25.90
CA LEU A 420 13.29 5.35 25.26
C LEU A 420 14.60 5.60 26.04
N GLN A 421 14.76 6.77 26.67
CA GLN A 421 15.89 7.07 27.57
C GLN A 421 15.92 6.14 28.80
N ASN A 422 14.76 5.66 29.26
CA ASN A 422 14.64 4.86 30.48
C ASN A 422 14.74 3.34 30.26
N VAL A 423 14.90 2.84 29.03
CA VAL A 423 15.04 1.39 28.75
C VAL A 423 16.44 1.00 28.29
N ASP A 424 16.80 -0.25 28.56
CA ASP A 424 18.01 -0.89 28.10
C ASP A 424 17.82 -1.49 26.71
N MET A 425 18.59 -0.99 25.74
CA MET A 425 18.68 -1.47 24.37
C MET A 425 20.04 -2.14 24.09
N SER A 426 20.84 -2.44 25.12
CA SER A 426 22.17 -3.04 25.00
C SER A 426 22.19 -4.37 24.24
N ALA A 427 21.05 -5.06 24.13
CA ALA A 427 20.86 -6.29 23.34
C ALA A 427 20.61 -6.06 21.84
N VAL A 428 20.38 -4.83 21.37
CA VAL A 428 20.20 -4.54 19.94
C VAL A 428 21.53 -4.70 19.17
N ARG A 429 21.46 -5.25 17.96
CA ARG A 429 22.62 -5.57 17.09
C ARG A 429 22.56 -4.97 15.69
N VAL A 430 21.46 -4.32 15.32
CA VAL A 430 21.33 -3.55 14.07
C VAL A 430 21.66 -2.08 14.29
N PHE A 431 22.10 -1.38 13.26
CA PHE A 431 22.25 0.08 13.28
C PHE A 431 20.94 0.73 12.83
N PHE A 432 20.52 1.80 13.52
CA PHE A 432 19.40 2.62 13.06
C PHE A 432 19.88 3.58 11.96
N ILE A 433 19.25 3.54 10.79
CA ILE A 433 19.53 4.49 9.70
C ILE A 433 18.29 5.34 9.42
N SER A 434 18.48 6.62 9.13
CA SER A 434 17.36 7.52 8.89
C SER A 434 17.69 8.68 7.95
N SER A 435 16.63 9.28 7.43
CA SER A 435 16.65 10.52 6.67
C SER A 435 15.71 11.52 7.34
N VAL A 436 16.14 12.77 7.42
CA VAL A 436 15.37 13.89 7.99
C VAL A 436 15.40 15.05 6.99
N PRO A 437 14.26 15.67 6.62
CA PRO A 437 14.24 16.79 5.69
C PRO A 437 15.08 17.97 6.16
N GLY A 438 15.87 18.57 5.27
CA GLY A 438 16.69 19.74 5.55
C GLY A 438 18.02 19.75 4.79
N THR A 439 18.77 20.83 4.98
CA THR A 439 20.16 20.97 4.54
C THR A 439 21.09 20.67 5.72
N HIS A 440 21.79 19.54 5.64
CA HIS A 440 22.69 19.06 6.68
C HIS A 440 24.13 19.44 6.30
N HIS A 441 24.73 20.32 7.10
CA HIS A 441 26.13 20.70 6.96
C HIS A 441 27.00 19.75 7.76
N SER A 442 28.15 19.37 7.19
CA SER A 442 29.13 18.57 7.91
C SER A 442 30.01 19.46 8.80
N PRO A 443 30.40 19.03 10.02
CA PRO A 443 31.43 19.71 10.80
C PRO A 443 32.74 19.82 10.01
N ALA A 444 33.43 20.94 10.13
CA ALA A 444 34.62 21.24 9.33
C ALA A 444 35.70 20.15 9.46
N GLY A 445 36.17 19.63 8.32
CA GLY A 445 37.28 18.66 8.23
C GLY A 445 36.89 17.21 7.88
N HIS A 446 35.63 16.81 8.05
CA HIS A 446 35.18 15.45 7.71
C HIS A 446 33.80 15.47 7.05
N LEU A 447 33.56 14.66 6.00
CA LEU A 447 32.25 14.48 5.34
C LEU A 447 31.33 13.54 6.13
N LYS A 448 31.18 13.76 7.45
CA LYS A 448 30.37 12.95 8.36
C LYS A 448 28.97 13.55 8.53
N HIS A 449 28.04 13.16 7.67
CA HIS A 449 26.61 13.42 7.86
C HIS A 449 25.96 12.33 8.71
N ASP A 450 24.95 12.73 9.49
CA ASP A 450 24.18 11.83 10.36
C ASP A 450 23.03 11.11 9.66
N PHE A 451 22.58 11.63 8.51
CA PHE A 451 21.37 11.18 7.81
C PHE A 451 21.65 10.81 6.36
N GLY A 452 20.72 10.08 5.74
CA GLY A 452 20.74 9.77 4.31
C GLY A 452 21.91 8.87 3.87
N HIS A 453 22.23 8.91 2.58
CA HIS A 453 23.23 8.01 2.00
C HIS A 453 24.66 8.17 2.57
N PRO A 454 25.17 9.36 2.95
CA PRO A 454 26.52 9.46 3.51
C PRO A 454 26.61 8.89 4.94
N SER A 455 25.51 8.86 5.69
CA SER A 455 25.45 8.19 7.00
C SER A 455 25.60 6.67 6.85
N LEU A 456 24.91 6.08 5.87
CA LEU A 456 25.13 4.68 5.49
C LEU A 456 26.57 4.46 5.02
N ALA A 457 27.10 5.31 4.13
CA ALA A 457 28.49 5.20 3.66
C ALA A 457 29.50 5.22 4.82
N LYS A 458 29.30 6.10 5.82
CA LYS A 458 30.12 6.15 7.04
C LYS A 458 30.10 4.80 7.77
N LEU A 459 28.92 4.25 8.09
CA LEU A 459 28.79 2.98 8.81
C LEU A 459 29.46 1.82 8.05
N LEU A 460 29.26 1.75 6.73
CA LEU A 460 29.88 0.71 5.90
C LEU A 460 31.42 0.86 5.90
N ASN A 461 31.96 2.08 5.76
CA ASN A 461 33.41 2.34 5.84
C ASN A 461 34.02 2.05 7.22
N GLU A 462 33.26 2.22 8.30
CA GLU A 462 33.72 1.94 9.68
C GLU A 462 33.72 0.43 10.00
N HIS A 463 32.81 -0.35 9.41
CA HIS A 463 32.50 -1.72 9.88
C HIS A 463 32.57 -2.85 8.83
N ILE A 464 32.74 -2.58 7.54
CA ILE A 464 32.86 -3.62 6.50
C ILE A 464 34.24 -3.59 5.86
N ASP A 465 34.84 -4.77 5.69
CA ASP A 465 36.00 -4.99 4.83
C ASP A 465 35.53 -5.45 3.44
N ILE A 466 36.04 -4.84 2.36
CA ILE A 466 35.56 -5.15 1.01
C ILE A 466 36.26 -6.40 0.47
N SER A 467 35.51 -7.49 0.38
CA SER A 467 35.95 -8.77 -0.17
C SER A 467 36.29 -8.72 -1.66
N ASP A 468 37.16 -9.64 -2.10
CA ASP A 468 37.29 -10.13 -3.48
C ASP A 468 37.39 -9.03 -4.56
N ASN A 469 38.35 -8.12 -4.41
CA ASN A 469 38.62 -6.99 -5.32
C ASN A 469 37.37 -6.14 -5.65
N ASN A 470 36.45 -6.03 -4.69
CA ASN A 470 35.17 -5.33 -4.80
C ASN A 470 34.18 -5.93 -5.81
N SER A 471 34.29 -7.23 -6.11
CA SER A 471 33.49 -7.91 -7.15
C SER A 471 31.99 -8.06 -6.82
N TYR A 472 31.60 -8.02 -5.54
CA TYR A 472 30.24 -8.37 -5.11
C TYR A 472 29.22 -7.36 -5.67
N PRO A 473 28.24 -7.76 -6.51
CA PRO A 473 27.20 -6.87 -7.01
C PRO A 473 26.42 -6.19 -5.89
N VAL A 474 26.02 -4.94 -6.14
CA VAL A 474 24.98 -4.28 -5.34
C VAL A 474 23.62 -4.70 -5.87
N ILE A 475 22.76 -5.20 -4.99
CA ILE A 475 21.34 -5.45 -5.28
C ILE A 475 20.53 -4.39 -4.56
N ALA A 476 19.78 -3.59 -5.32
CA ALA A 476 18.78 -2.66 -4.84
C ALA A 476 17.39 -3.20 -5.18
N GLN A 477 16.47 -3.11 -4.24
CA GLN A 477 15.07 -3.45 -4.42
C GLN A 477 14.23 -2.37 -3.76
N CYS A 478 13.29 -1.75 -4.48
CA CYS A 478 12.33 -0.83 -3.86
C CYS A 478 11.04 -0.69 -4.67
N SER A 479 10.02 -0.07 -4.08
CA SER A 479 8.66 0.00 -4.65
C SER A 479 8.44 1.23 -5.55
N SER A 480 9.30 2.24 -5.49
CA SER A 480 9.23 3.45 -6.32
C SER A 480 10.61 3.94 -6.73
N ILE A 481 10.68 4.66 -7.86
CA ILE A 481 11.92 5.21 -8.42
C ILE A 481 11.72 6.71 -8.68
N GLY A 482 12.56 7.53 -8.08
CA GLY A 482 12.56 8.98 -8.26
C GLY A 482 13.26 9.43 -9.54
N SER A 483 13.39 10.76 -9.72
CA SER A 483 14.22 11.34 -10.79
C SER A 483 15.70 11.20 -10.43
N LEU A 484 16.39 10.27 -11.08
CA LEU A 484 17.80 9.94 -10.84
C LEU A 484 18.73 10.84 -11.68
N GLY A 485 18.32 11.20 -12.90
CA GLY A 485 19.02 12.11 -13.81
C GLY A 485 19.15 11.55 -15.22
N PRO A 486 19.69 12.34 -16.17
CA PRO A 486 19.73 11.97 -17.60
C PRO A 486 20.69 10.81 -17.93
N LYS A 487 21.62 10.48 -17.03
CA LYS A 487 22.61 9.39 -17.20
C LYS A 487 22.83 8.64 -15.87
N PRO A 488 23.28 7.37 -15.88
CA PRO A 488 23.55 6.61 -14.65
C PRO A 488 24.50 7.32 -13.67
N GLU A 489 25.52 8.01 -14.19
CA GLU A 489 26.54 8.77 -13.44
C GLU A 489 26.02 10.09 -12.87
N SER A 490 24.74 10.44 -13.08
CA SER A 490 24.17 11.71 -12.57
C SER A 490 23.85 11.67 -11.08
N TRP A 491 23.73 10.47 -10.51
CA TRP A 491 23.49 10.22 -9.08
C TRP A 491 23.57 8.74 -8.70
N LEU A 492 23.02 7.83 -9.53
CA LEU A 492 22.90 6.42 -9.16
C LEU A 492 24.28 5.75 -9.06
N LEU A 493 25.13 5.89 -10.08
CA LEU A 493 26.45 5.26 -10.08
C LEU A 493 27.54 6.14 -9.43
N SER A 494 27.27 7.42 -9.20
CA SER A 494 28.20 8.37 -8.57
C SER A 494 28.06 8.40 -7.05
N ASP A 495 26.83 8.53 -6.53
CA ASP A 495 26.54 8.75 -5.12
C ASP A 495 26.06 7.45 -4.46
N MET A 496 25.04 6.81 -5.04
CA MET A 496 24.40 5.64 -4.43
C MET A 496 25.23 4.37 -4.56
N LEU A 497 25.79 4.05 -5.74
CA LEU A 497 26.71 2.92 -5.89
C LEU A 497 27.94 3.11 -4.99
N SER A 498 28.55 4.29 -4.99
CA SER A 498 29.70 4.62 -4.14
C SER A 498 29.38 4.44 -2.64
N THR A 499 28.18 4.83 -2.22
CA THR A 499 27.66 4.55 -0.87
C THR A 499 27.55 3.05 -0.61
N PHE A 500 26.85 2.30 -1.46
CA PHE A 500 26.62 0.87 -1.29
C PHE A 500 27.91 0.03 -1.41
N THR A 501 28.95 0.54 -2.06
CA THR A 501 30.29 -0.07 -2.15
C THR A 501 31.30 0.58 -1.21
N SER A 502 30.83 1.26 -0.16
CA SER A 502 31.69 1.73 0.94
C SER A 502 32.13 0.56 1.83
N GLY A 503 33.26 0.75 2.50
CA GLY A 503 33.98 -0.29 3.22
C GLY A 503 35.50 -0.05 3.18
N LYS A 504 36.22 -0.62 4.15
CA LYS A 504 37.68 -0.58 4.24
C LYS A 504 38.29 -1.24 3.00
N ARG A 505 39.36 -0.64 2.49
CA ARG A 505 39.91 -0.95 1.17
C ARG A 505 41.30 -1.56 1.24
N HIS A 506 41.40 -2.78 0.73
CA HIS A 506 42.65 -3.50 0.49
C HIS A 506 42.80 -3.75 -1.02
N GLY A 507 43.95 -3.43 -1.61
CA GLY A 507 44.27 -3.72 -3.02
C GLY A 507 43.60 -2.83 -4.08
N VAL A 508 43.44 -3.37 -5.29
CA VAL A 508 42.89 -2.68 -6.47
C VAL A 508 41.40 -2.97 -6.62
N TYR A 509 40.62 -1.94 -6.92
CA TYR A 509 39.15 -1.98 -6.89
C TYR A 509 38.57 -2.09 -8.30
N SER A 510 37.80 -3.14 -8.55
CA SER A 510 36.87 -3.16 -9.67
C SER A 510 35.63 -2.29 -9.37
N LYS A 511 34.92 -1.84 -10.41
CA LYS A 511 33.59 -1.24 -10.29
C LYS A 511 32.55 -2.38 -10.32
N PRO A 512 31.87 -2.71 -9.20
CA PRO A 512 30.90 -3.79 -9.18
C PRO A 512 29.69 -3.45 -10.03
N SER A 513 28.99 -4.49 -10.46
CA SER A 513 27.70 -4.34 -11.15
C SER A 513 26.60 -3.93 -10.16
N PHE A 514 25.55 -3.30 -10.70
CA PHE A 514 24.37 -2.88 -9.98
C PHE A 514 23.16 -3.63 -10.56
N ARG A 515 22.33 -4.21 -9.69
CA ARG A 515 21.09 -4.91 -10.05
C ARG A 515 19.93 -4.23 -9.34
N PHE A 516 18.84 -3.97 -10.06
CA PHE A 516 17.68 -3.27 -9.54
C PHE A 516 16.43 -4.12 -9.67
N ILE A 517 16.03 -4.81 -8.60
CA ILE A 517 14.77 -5.54 -8.57
C ILE A 517 13.61 -4.55 -8.52
N TYR A 518 12.80 -4.54 -9.58
CA TYR A 518 11.59 -3.74 -9.70
C TYR A 518 10.56 -4.52 -10.53
N PRO A 519 9.28 -4.60 -10.14
CA PRO A 519 8.31 -5.41 -10.86
C PRO A 519 8.13 -5.02 -12.33
N SER A 520 8.10 -6.02 -13.20
CA SER A 520 7.62 -5.89 -14.58
C SER A 520 6.10 -5.77 -14.61
N PHE A 521 5.54 -5.37 -15.76
CA PHE A 521 4.09 -5.42 -15.99
C PHE A 521 3.53 -6.82 -15.76
N GLU A 522 4.26 -7.87 -16.13
CA GLU A 522 3.80 -9.25 -15.99
C GLU A 522 3.85 -9.76 -14.54
N ASN A 523 4.79 -9.29 -13.71
CA ASN A 523 4.74 -9.58 -12.26
C ASN A 523 3.45 -9.04 -11.62
N ILE A 524 2.89 -7.95 -12.14
CA ILE A 524 1.71 -7.29 -11.58
C ILE A 524 0.41 -7.84 -12.20
N SER A 525 0.37 -8.04 -13.52
CA SER A 525 -0.78 -8.67 -14.21
C SER A 525 -1.13 -10.04 -13.62
N SER A 526 -0.11 -10.81 -13.22
CA SER A 526 -0.22 -12.16 -12.65
C SER A 526 -0.30 -12.21 -11.11
N SER A 527 -0.21 -11.06 -10.43
CA SER A 527 -0.27 -10.97 -8.97
C SER A 527 -1.63 -11.42 -8.39
N TYR A 528 -1.74 -11.56 -7.08
CA TYR A 528 -3.00 -11.92 -6.42
C TYR A 528 -4.10 -10.89 -6.68
N ASP A 529 -3.76 -9.60 -6.61
CA ASP A 529 -4.70 -8.49 -6.82
C ASP A 529 -4.77 -8.02 -8.30
N GLY A 530 -4.07 -8.71 -9.21
CA GLY A 530 -3.89 -8.30 -10.60
C GLY A 530 -3.32 -6.88 -10.72
N LEU A 531 -3.86 -6.07 -11.64
CA LEU A 531 -3.39 -4.69 -11.87
C LEU A 531 -3.50 -3.79 -10.63
N LEU A 532 -4.43 -4.06 -9.70
CA LEU A 532 -4.58 -3.30 -8.45
C LEU A 532 -3.41 -3.54 -7.48
N GLY A 533 -2.73 -4.69 -7.61
CA GLY A 533 -1.52 -5.02 -6.85
C GLY A 533 -0.40 -4.00 -7.08
N GLY A 534 -0.36 -3.37 -8.26
CA GLY A 534 0.59 -2.32 -8.59
C GLY A 534 0.33 -0.96 -7.92
N GLY A 535 -0.74 -0.82 -7.12
CA GLY A 535 -1.07 0.43 -6.40
C GLY A 535 0.01 0.88 -5.41
N CYS A 536 0.85 -0.04 -4.91
CA CYS A 536 1.98 0.27 -4.04
C CYS A 536 3.28 0.64 -4.80
N LEU A 537 3.23 0.71 -6.13
CA LEU A 537 4.38 0.91 -7.00
C LEU A 537 4.34 2.25 -7.76
N PRO A 538 4.46 3.41 -7.08
CA PRO A 538 4.33 4.71 -7.71
C PRO A 538 5.60 5.10 -8.49
N TYR A 539 5.83 4.45 -9.63
CA TYR A 539 6.77 4.90 -10.66
C TYR A 539 5.99 5.40 -11.87
N SER A 540 6.20 6.67 -12.27
CA SER A 540 5.46 7.25 -13.39
C SER A 540 6.20 7.06 -14.71
N ARG A 541 5.47 6.80 -15.79
CA ARG A 541 6.01 6.76 -17.16
C ARG A 541 6.73 8.07 -17.51
N LYS A 542 6.21 9.20 -17.03
CA LYS A 542 6.81 10.55 -17.19
C LYS A 542 8.16 10.71 -16.49
N THR A 543 8.36 10.05 -15.34
CA THR A 543 9.68 9.97 -14.70
C THR A 543 10.59 9.10 -15.54
N HIS A 544 10.12 7.92 -15.96
CA HIS A 544 10.92 6.94 -16.68
C HIS A 544 11.47 7.43 -18.01
N GLN A 545 10.68 8.14 -18.82
CA GLN A 545 11.10 8.74 -20.11
C GLN A 545 12.31 9.69 -20.01
N ARG A 546 12.67 10.15 -18.80
CA ARG A 546 13.84 11.01 -18.54
C ARG A 546 15.08 10.23 -18.12
N GLN A 547 14.94 8.92 -17.95
CA GLN A 547 15.93 8.00 -17.39
C GLN A 547 15.71 6.55 -17.89
N GLU A 548 15.42 6.38 -19.18
CA GLU A 548 15.14 5.06 -19.78
C GLU A 548 16.31 4.07 -19.59
N TRP A 549 17.52 4.62 -19.44
CA TRP A 549 18.73 3.89 -19.03
C TRP A 549 18.57 3.05 -17.75
N VAL A 550 17.59 3.34 -16.87
CA VAL A 550 17.37 2.55 -15.65
C VAL A 550 16.96 1.11 -15.97
N THR A 551 16.26 0.87 -17.09
CA THR A 551 15.78 -0.47 -17.47
C THR A 551 16.93 -1.46 -17.70
N SER A 552 18.11 -1.01 -18.12
CA SER A 552 19.27 -1.91 -18.30
C SER A 552 19.83 -2.50 -17.00
N PHE A 553 19.42 -1.96 -15.85
CA PHE A 553 19.75 -2.48 -14.53
C PHE A 553 18.63 -3.36 -13.94
N MET A 554 17.44 -3.40 -14.57
CA MET A 554 16.25 -3.99 -13.95
C MET A 554 16.25 -5.51 -13.92
N CYS A 555 15.69 -6.04 -12.84
CA CYS A 555 15.54 -7.46 -12.55
C CYS A 555 14.10 -7.76 -12.08
N GLN A 556 13.59 -8.92 -12.47
CA GLN A 556 12.24 -9.39 -12.15
C GLN A 556 12.01 -9.51 -10.64
N TRP A 557 10.76 -9.28 -10.20
CA TRP A 557 10.35 -9.68 -8.85
C TRP A 557 10.07 -11.18 -8.82
N ILE A 558 10.94 -11.93 -8.13
CA ILE A 558 10.81 -13.38 -7.93
C ILE A 558 11.14 -13.68 -6.47
N SER A 559 10.29 -14.46 -5.81
CA SER A 559 10.33 -14.79 -4.39
C SER A 559 9.58 -16.12 -4.16
N ASP A 560 9.93 -17.14 -4.93
CA ASP A 560 9.26 -18.45 -4.93
C ASP A 560 9.60 -19.25 -3.67
N HIS A 561 10.86 -19.19 -3.20
CA HIS A 561 11.30 -19.80 -1.93
C HIS A 561 10.63 -19.17 -0.70
N ARG A 562 10.06 -17.97 -0.85
CA ARG A 562 9.26 -17.27 0.17
C ARG A 562 7.78 -17.15 -0.22
N HIS A 563 7.33 -17.90 -1.22
CA HIS A 563 5.93 -18.01 -1.65
C HIS A 563 5.25 -16.65 -1.94
N ARG A 564 6.01 -15.72 -2.52
CA ARG A 564 5.69 -14.27 -2.61
C ARG A 564 5.86 -13.64 -3.99
N THR A 565 6.23 -14.40 -5.02
CA THR A 565 6.32 -13.90 -6.41
C THR A 565 5.03 -13.21 -6.88
N ARG A 566 3.86 -13.72 -6.48
CA ARG A 566 2.55 -13.12 -6.80
C ARG A 566 2.08 -12.02 -5.83
N ALA A 567 2.88 -11.68 -4.81
CA ALA A 567 2.58 -10.65 -3.81
C ALA A 567 3.51 -9.44 -4.00
N PRO A 568 3.05 -8.33 -4.64
CA PRO A 568 3.92 -7.25 -5.10
C PRO A 568 4.78 -6.64 -3.98
N PRO A 569 6.05 -6.31 -4.26
CA PRO A 569 6.98 -5.84 -3.26
C PRO A 569 6.73 -4.37 -2.90
N HIS A 570 6.25 -4.15 -1.68
CA HIS A 570 6.28 -2.83 -1.05
C HIS A 570 7.42 -2.71 -0.01
N ILE A 571 8.12 -3.80 0.29
CA ILE A 571 9.44 -3.79 0.93
C ILE A 571 10.46 -2.97 0.12
N LYS A 572 11.48 -2.42 0.78
CA LYS A 572 12.67 -1.80 0.17
C LYS A 572 13.91 -2.33 0.87
N THR A 573 14.85 -2.87 0.09
CA THR A 573 16.09 -3.45 0.60
C THR A 573 17.30 -3.10 -0.27
N TYR A 574 18.47 -3.06 0.37
CA TYR A 574 19.74 -2.80 -0.30
C TYR A 574 20.82 -3.69 0.30
N CYS A 575 21.57 -4.41 -0.53
CA CYS A 575 22.58 -5.35 -0.06
C CYS A 575 23.71 -5.56 -1.07
N ARG A 576 24.74 -6.32 -0.64
CA ARG A 576 25.79 -6.87 -1.50
C ARG A 576 25.91 -8.36 -1.32
N VAL A 577 25.88 -9.09 -2.43
CA VAL A 577 25.88 -10.55 -2.49
C VAL A 577 27.11 -11.00 -3.30
N SER A 578 27.72 -12.12 -2.92
CA SER A 578 28.85 -12.70 -3.64
C SER A 578 28.46 -13.17 -5.06
N PRO A 579 29.40 -13.25 -6.03
CA PRO A 579 29.08 -13.66 -7.39
C PRO A 579 28.45 -15.06 -7.54
N ASP A 580 28.75 -15.96 -6.60
CA ASP A 580 28.19 -17.31 -6.47
C ASP A 580 26.89 -17.37 -5.63
N CYS A 581 26.41 -16.22 -5.13
CA CYS A 581 25.24 -16.08 -4.26
C CYS A 581 25.29 -16.83 -2.91
N SER A 582 26.48 -17.22 -2.43
CA SER A 582 26.65 -17.94 -1.15
C SER A 582 26.81 -17.03 0.07
N LYS A 583 27.22 -15.76 -0.11
CA LYS A 583 27.55 -14.82 0.98
C LYS A 583 26.90 -13.45 0.78
N LEU A 584 26.52 -12.83 1.89
CA LEU A 584 25.89 -11.50 1.97
C LEU A 584 26.71 -10.59 2.88
N SER A 585 27.30 -9.50 2.35
CA SER A 585 28.19 -8.61 3.14
C SER A 585 27.43 -7.73 4.13
N TYR A 586 26.24 -7.27 3.76
CA TYR A 586 25.33 -6.51 4.62
C TYR A 586 23.92 -6.55 4.05
N PHE A 587 22.93 -6.21 4.89
CA PHE A 587 21.55 -6.02 4.46
C PHE A 587 20.98 -4.73 5.05
N VAL A 588 20.18 -4.02 4.26
CA VAL A 588 19.41 -2.85 4.71
C VAL A 588 17.94 -3.14 4.51
N LEU A 589 17.13 -2.91 5.55
CA LEU A 589 15.67 -2.81 5.47
C LEU A 589 15.27 -1.35 5.72
N THR A 590 14.51 -0.72 4.84
CA THR A 590 14.17 0.70 5.00
C THR A 590 12.83 1.09 4.38
N SER A 591 12.32 2.25 4.78
CA SER A 591 11.25 2.95 4.06
C SER A 591 11.76 3.66 2.79
N ALA A 592 13.06 4.01 2.74
CA ALA A 592 13.65 4.79 1.65
C ALA A 592 13.57 4.06 0.30
N ASN A 593 12.82 4.63 -0.64
CA ASN A 593 12.85 4.27 -2.06
C ASN A 593 14.09 4.84 -2.76
N MET A 594 14.43 4.35 -3.97
CA MET A 594 15.55 4.88 -4.77
C MET A 594 15.21 6.27 -5.32
N SER A 595 15.44 7.30 -4.50
CA SER A 595 15.15 8.69 -4.83
C SER A 595 16.05 9.67 -4.08
N LYS A 596 16.33 10.79 -4.74
CA LYS A 596 17.04 11.95 -4.17
C LYS A 596 16.33 12.57 -2.96
N ALA A 597 15.00 12.48 -2.91
CA ALA A 597 14.19 13.00 -1.80
C ALA A 597 14.42 12.20 -0.51
N ALA A 598 14.51 10.88 -0.62
CA ALA A 598 14.73 9.94 0.48
C ALA A 598 16.20 9.90 0.93
N TRP A 599 17.12 9.61 0.01
CA TRP A 599 18.52 9.36 0.33
C TRP A 599 19.38 10.64 0.41
N GLY A 600 18.94 11.71 -0.23
CA GLY A 600 19.59 13.02 -0.25
C GLY A 600 20.49 13.27 -1.47
N VAL A 601 20.93 14.53 -1.61
CA VAL A 601 21.85 15.00 -2.65
C VAL A 601 22.95 15.84 -2.03
N LEU A 602 24.21 15.45 -2.24
CA LEU A 602 25.36 16.26 -1.86
C LEU A 602 25.52 17.45 -2.82
N SER A 603 25.71 18.63 -2.24
CA SER A 603 26.07 19.84 -2.97
C SER A 603 27.59 19.90 -3.19
N LYS A 604 28.04 20.77 -4.11
CA LYS A 604 29.47 21.02 -4.34
C LYS A 604 30.20 21.58 -3.10
N SER A 605 29.49 22.16 -2.14
CA SER A 605 30.04 22.64 -0.87
C SER A 605 29.99 21.59 0.25
N GLY A 606 29.61 20.35 -0.05
CA GLY A 606 29.53 19.26 0.93
C GLY A 606 28.34 19.35 1.88
N SER A 607 27.29 20.11 1.55
CA SER A 607 26.02 20.06 2.29
C SER A 607 25.09 19.00 1.68
N LEU A 608 24.48 18.18 2.52
CA LEU A 608 23.54 17.13 2.12
C LEU A 608 22.11 17.67 2.20
N ASN A 609 21.37 17.65 1.09
CA ASN A 609 19.98 18.07 1.05
C ASN A 609 19.05 16.86 0.99
N ILE A 610 18.19 16.71 1.99
CA ILE A 610 17.17 15.64 2.10
C ILE A 610 15.79 16.29 2.10
N LEU A 611 14.78 15.64 1.50
CA LEU A 611 13.41 16.16 1.43
C LEU A 611 12.40 15.34 2.24
N SER A 612 12.66 14.06 2.50
CA SER A 612 11.73 13.12 3.15
C SER A 612 12.21 12.63 4.52
N TYR A 613 11.26 12.27 5.38
CA TYR A 613 11.53 11.45 6.56
C TYR A 613 11.53 9.98 6.15
N GLU A 614 12.64 9.29 6.39
CA GLU A 614 12.77 7.84 6.20
C GLU A 614 13.41 7.22 7.45
N ALA A 615 13.06 5.98 7.73
CA ALA A 615 13.62 5.15 8.81
C ALA A 615 13.89 3.73 8.30
N GLY A 616 14.97 3.12 8.79
CA GLY A 616 15.41 1.79 8.44
C GLY A 616 16.43 1.22 9.42
N VAL A 617 16.86 0.00 9.16
CA VAL A 617 17.91 -0.69 9.90
C VAL A 617 18.95 -1.30 8.97
N LEU A 618 20.21 -1.26 9.38
CA LEU A 618 21.35 -1.90 8.72
C LEU A 618 21.81 -3.09 9.57
N PHE A 619 21.87 -4.25 8.95
CA PHE A 619 22.38 -5.50 9.49
C PHE A 619 23.82 -5.70 9.02
N LEU A 620 24.75 -5.85 9.96
CA LEU A 620 26.16 -6.15 9.70
C LEU A 620 26.54 -7.49 10.34
N PRO A 621 27.22 -8.40 9.62
CA PRO A 621 27.43 -9.76 10.09
C PRO A 621 28.31 -9.81 11.35
N GLN A 622 29.30 -8.91 11.48
CA GLN A 622 30.17 -8.81 12.66
C GLN A 622 29.37 -8.54 13.95
N PHE A 623 28.29 -7.75 13.87
CA PHE A 623 27.47 -7.41 15.04
C PHE A 623 26.39 -8.45 15.32
N MET A 624 25.90 -9.15 14.29
CA MET A 624 24.77 -10.08 14.43
C MET A 624 25.21 -11.51 14.77
N ILE A 625 26.35 -11.95 14.21
CA ILE A 625 26.80 -13.36 14.19
C ILE A 625 28.34 -13.52 14.30
N ASP A 626 29.09 -12.44 14.57
CA ASP A 626 30.56 -12.43 14.66
C ASP A 626 31.28 -13.02 13.42
N ARG A 627 30.85 -12.61 12.21
CA ARG A 627 31.43 -13.00 10.92
C ARG A 627 31.62 -11.82 9.97
N ASP A 628 32.43 -12.02 8.93
CA ASP A 628 32.60 -11.06 7.83
C ASP A 628 31.44 -11.05 6.83
N TYR A 629 30.61 -12.09 6.83
CA TYR A 629 29.46 -12.26 5.93
C TYR A 629 28.32 -13.03 6.60
N PHE A 630 27.09 -12.78 6.15
CA PHE A 630 25.96 -13.65 6.45
C PHE A 630 25.93 -14.83 5.46
N PRO A 631 25.70 -16.07 5.92
CA PRO A 631 25.45 -17.21 5.05
C PRO A 631 24.17 -17.06 4.23
N LEU A 632 24.21 -17.43 2.94
CA LEU A 632 23.02 -17.56 2.08
C LEU A 632 22.69 -19.02 1.71
N THR A 633 23.52 -19.96 2.16
CA THR A 633 23.37 -21.41 1.91
C THR A 633 23.57 -22.19 3.22
N GLU A 634 22.88 -23.33 3.34
CA GLU A 634 23.00 -24.22 4.51
C GLU A 634 24.44 -24.72 4.71
N GLU A 635 25.22 -24.87 3.64
CA GLU A 635 26.63 -25.29 3.68
C GLU A 635 27.56 -24.31 4.42
N LEU A 636 27.18 -23.03 4.50
CA LEU A 636 27.93 -21.98 5.19
C LEU A 636 27.29 -21.58 6.54
N ALA A 637 26.13 -22.15 6.85
CA ALA A 637 25.36 -21.84 8.06
C ALA A 637 25.69 -22.79 9.22
N ASP A 638 25.44 -22.32 10.43
CA ASP A 638 25.39 -23.17 11.64
C ASP A 638 24.44 -22.57 12.68
N GLU A 639 24.41 -23.17 13.87
CA GLU A 639 23.53 -22.76 14.98
C GLU A 639 23.72 -21.28 15.42
N ASN A 640 24.94 -20.74 15.31
CA ASN A 640 25.23 -19.35 15.69
C ASN A 640 25.11 -18.38 14.49
N ALA A 641 25.22 -18.89 13.27
CA ALA A 641 25.09 -18.16 12.03
C ALA A 641 24.13 -18.87 11.06
N PRO A 642 22.81 -18.85 11.30
CA PRO A 642 21.83 -19.46 10.41
C PRO A 642 21.78 -18.73 9.05
N VAL A 643 21.20 -19.37 8.02
CA VAL A 643 21.00 -18.75 6.70
C VAL A 643 20.22 -17.44 6.84
N PHE A 644 20.71 -16.37 6.19
CA PHE A 644 20.02 -15.09 6.20
C PHE A 644 18.72 -15.18 5.39
N PRO A 645 17.56 -14.86 5.97
CA PRO A 645 16.25 -15.10 5.36
C PRO A 645 15.91 -14.05 4.28
N MET A 646 16.59 -14.11 3.13
CA MET A 646 16.40 -13.23 1.99
C MET A 646 14.91 -13.13 1.57
N PRO A 647 14.41 -11.94 1.19
CA PRO A 647 13.01 -11.73 0.87
C PRO A 647 12.65 -11.98 -0.61
N TYR A 648 13.63 -12.32 -1.43
CA TYR A 648 13.52 -12.63 -2.86
C TYR A 648 14.63 -13.61 -3.25
N ASP A 649 14.46 -14.23 -4.41
CA ASP A 649 15.35 -15.28 -4.89
C ASP A 649 16.66 -14.71 -5.47
N LEU A 650 17.72 -15.53 -5.42
CA LEU A 650 19.05 -15.20 -5.92
C LEU A 650 19.53 -16.30 -6.89
N PRO A 651 20.29 -15.95 -7.95
CA PRO A 651 20.60 -14.60 -8.41
C PRO A 651 19.38 -13.88 -9.01
N PRO A 652 19.31 -12.53 -8.96
CA PRO A 652 18.20 -11.79 -9.56
C PRO A 652 18.13 -12.00 -11.09
N THR A 653 16.99 -12.48 -11.58
CA THR A 653 16.73 -12.64 -13.02
C THR A 653 16.62 -11.27 -13.68
N SER A 654 17.47 -11.00 -14.67
CA SER A 654 17.44 -9.74 -15.42
C SER A 654 16.18 -9.64 -16.29
N PHE A 655 15.70 -8.42 -16.55
CA PHE A 655 14.64 -8.20 -17.53
C PHE A 655 15.06 -8.70 -18.92
N ALA A 656 14.15 -9.42 -19.59
CA ALA A 656 14.22 -9.73 -21.00
C ALA A 656 13.93 -8.48 -21.85
N TYR A 657 14.27 -8.53 -23.14
CA TYR A 657 14.04 -7.41 -24.07
C TYR A 657 12.56 -7.00 -24.20
N SER A 658 11.63 -7.94 -23.98
CA SER A 658 10.19 -7.70 -24.00
C SER A 658 9.62 -7.17 -22.68
N ASP A 659 10.40 -7.15 -21.60
CA ASP A 659 9.90 -6.78 -20.28
C ASP A 659 9.74 -5.27 -20.13
N ILE A 660 8.53 -4.87 -19.77
CA ILE A 660 8.19 -3.46 -19.53
C ILE A 660 8.14 -3.28 -18.00
N PRO A 661 8.84 -2.29 -17.42
CA PRO A 661 8.68 -1.94 -16.01
C PRO A 661 7.22 -1.62 -15.71
N TRP A 662 6.74 -1.95 -14.52
CA TRP A 662 5.45 -1.44 -14.07
C TRP A 662 5.45 0.09 -14.03
N PHE A 663 4.35 0.72 -14.45
CA PHE A 663 4.11 2.14 -14.25
C PHE A 663 2.76 2.33 -13.56
N ILE A 664 2.69 3.29 -12.64
CA ILE A 664 1.47 3.56 -11.86
C ILE A 664 0.27 3.94 -12.74
N GLU A 665 0.53 4.49 -13.93
CA GLU A 665 -0.51 4.78 -14.92
C GLU A 665 -1.17 3.52 -15.51
N ASN A 666 -0.64 2.30 -15.30
CA ASN A 666 -1.26 1.05 -15.73
C ASN A 666 -2.47 0.60 -14.88
N ILE A 667 -2.82 1.34 -13.83
CA ILE A 667 -4.03 1.13 -13.01
C ILE A 667 -5.26 1.83 -13.61
N MET A 668 -5.02 2.86 -14.44
CA MET A 668 -6.05 3.69 -15.09
C MET A 668 -6.46 3.11 -16.44
#